data_AF-A0A957W9E0-F1
#
_entry.id   AF-A0A957W9E0-F1
#
_cell.length_a   1.000
_cell.length_b   1.000
_cell.length_c   1.000
_cell.angle_alpha   90.00
_cell.angle_beta   90.00
_cell.angle_gamma   90.00
#
_symmetry.space_group_name_H-M   'P 1'
#
loop_
_entity.id
_entity.type
_entity.pdbx_description
1 polymer ?
#
loop_
_entity_poly.entity_id
_entity_poly.type
_entity_poly.pdbx_seq_one_letter_code
_entity_poly.pdbx_strand_id
1 'polypeptide(L)'
;MALITVAADKRYFLDTKNNPFFALGVNYAGYFDRGWKMWEPNLFDPDLIARDFSKAQASGFNSIRLFVHPALEKDLRQNNFAKLDQTLSLAQDYELKVILTFNDSHSLNLSYVSEVDAKIAERYQDVATVMAYDLENEPVFYNLVAGIYPSGYEPPVQTSRLIDHYGARVSREEALELQRNRGIPSHLSADHAYFYINALRLFIEYDQAANTFINQGKGASIVDFMLSNEAEVWYTLIEVMDQTVDTWLRARIDPVRATGCQQLLTVGWNWMQFASLPANRILDFQAYHNYASLSLAGFNVNTAHLEGLRRAFPDHPVVFGEFGWSNQTSSNPAASQPVAESLTALYEAASHAYLRANQFGGAFKWKLNDLDITYNPYEANFGLFKVGDKPKPIRDIVQRFSQTWTPIEQPATFSAVNDLKAGMAYRFSLPQHVTVGGSGYQDEAISWRAEGEAAHCFIKTSGDELIVEAQGAGQLAIEPWEFIAGWNKARKTDLYRVLSETNRTRQHTFEAGERVVVDVSSGAMYAVVMGAAVPGPPSDGLPQIEPNPGEHVVLLGDPDHYLPAALPYIRHFEPDFTFAPDEVAGRWAYVSVVASPAQVADQVLDTMRSMGAVLVERVFNNSPEETKLLLDDLVAKSQRFLGTAQPPQEEPPTDPTPEPPPDDQPEVYVVQPGDTLSGIAKDVYGDYSLWPIIFEANRDKISNPSLIRVGMELLIPPRSE
;
A
#
# COMPACT_ATOMS: atom_id res chain seq x y z
N MET A 1 10.84 -14.94 -31.37
CA MET A 1 11.48 -13.68 -30.87
C MET A 1 11.92 -13.90 -29.41
N ALA A 2 12.63 -12.98 -28.76
CA ALA A 2 12.85 -13.10 -27.32
C ALA A 2 11.50 -13.00 -26.57
N LEU A 3 11.26 -13.88 -25.60
CA LEU A 3 10.07 -13.89 -24.75
C LEU A 3 10.30 -13.07 -23.48
N ILE A 4 9.24 -12.85 -22.70
CA ILE A 4 9.38 -12.48 -21.28
C ILE A 4 9.80 -13.75 -20.52
N THR A 5 10.75 -13.59 -19.59
CA THR A 5 11.25 -14.69 -18.76
C THR A 5 11.17 -14.34 -17.28
N VAL A 6 11.33 -15.34 -16.43
CA VAL A 6 11.56 -15.11 -14.99
C VAL A 6 13.02 -14.67 -14.78
N ALA A 7 13.27 -13.76 -13.83
CA ALA A 7 14.61 -13.29 -13.48
C ALA A 7 15.47 -14.42 -12.86
N ALA A 8 16.80 -14.26 -12.86
CA ALA A 8 17.70 -15.29 -12.34
C ALA A 8 17.56 -15.55 -10.82
N ASP A 9 17.14 -14.53 -10.06
CA ASP A 9 16.78 -14.65 -8.64
C ASP A 9 15.31 -15.08 -8.43
N LYS A 10 14.57 -15.25 -9.53
CA LYS A 10 13.17 -15.66 -9.64
C LYS A 10 12.14 -14.82 -8.88
N ARG A 11 12.45 -13.57 -8.52
CA ARG A 11 11.49 -12.71 -7.78
C ARG A 11 10.57 -11.88 -8.68
N TYR A 12 11.01 -11.57 -9.90
CA TYR A 12 10.29 -10.73 -10.86
C TYR A 12 10.54 -11.21 -12.31
N PHE A 13 9.94 -10.54 -13.29
CA PHE A 13 10.08 -10.88 -14.71
C PHE A 13 11.15 -10.03 -15.41
N LEU A 14 11.65 -10.51 -16.54
CA LEU A 14 12.52 -9.77 -17.43
C LEU A 14 11.81 -9.53 -18.77
N ASP A 15 11.92 -8.31 -19.31
CA ASP A 15 11.38 -7.97 -20.62
C ASP A 15 12.17 -8.66 -21.75
N THR A 16 11.69 -8.51 -22.98
CA THR A 16 12.34 -9.09 -24.18
C THR A 16 13.74 -8.53 -24.49
N LYS A 17 14.23 -7.57 -23.70
CA LYS A 17 15.57 -6.94 -23.76
C LYS A 17 16.38 -7.23 -22.48
N ASN A 18 15.91 -8.12 -21.60
CA ASN A 18 16.50 -8.51 -20.32
C ASN A 18 16.53 -7.38 -19.26
N ASN A 19 15.61 -6.41 -19.33
CA ASN A 19 15.40 -5.41 -18.27
C ASN A 19 14.36 -5.90 -17.26
N PRO A 20 14.40 -5.47 -15.99
CA PRO A 20 13.35 -5.77 -15.02
C PRO A 20 11.95 -5.30 -15.47
N PHE A 21 10.99 -6.22 -15.47
CA PHE A 21 9.62 -6.03 -15.93
C PHE A 21 8.62 -6.23 -14.78
N PHE A 22 7.93 -5.16 -14.42
CA PHE A 22 6.74 -5.21 -13.58
C PHE A 22 5.51 -5.28 -14.50
N ALA A 23 4.72 -6.34 -14.40
CA ALA A 23 3.49 -6.48 -15.20
C ALA A 23 2.41 -5.55 -14.62
N LEU A 24 2.38 -4.31 -15.10
CA LEU A 24 1.34 -3.33 -14.82
C LEU A 24 0.16 -3.64 -15.76
N GLY A 25 -0.76 -4.45 -15.25
CA GLY A 25 -1.75 -5.17 -16.04
C GLY A 25 -3.20 -4.77 -15.77
N VAL A 26 -4.06 -5.10 -16.73
CA VAL A 26 -5.52 -4.94 -16.61
C VAL A 26 -6.24 -6.16 -17.20
N ASN A 27 -7.32 -6.60 -16.57
CA ASN A 27 -8.16 -7.67 -17.09
C ASN A 27 -9.16 -7.13 -18.12
N TYR A 28 -9.39 -7.88 -19.21
CA TYR A 28 -10.26 -7.46 -20.31
C TYR A 28 -11.29 -8.53 -20.71
N ALA A 29 -12.55 -8.29 -20.36
CA ALA A 29 -13.70 -9.13 -20.71
C ALA A 29 -14.42 -8.68 -22.00
N GLY A 30 -14.01 -7.57 -22.63
CA GLY A 30 -14.65 -6.97 -23.80
C GLY A 30 -15.07 -5.50 -23.64
N TYR A 31 -15.65 -4.94 -24.70
CA TYR A 31 -16.26 -3.60 -24.71
C TYR A 31 -17.59 -3.57 -23.94
N PHE A 32 -18.03 -2.39 -23.48
CA PHE A 32 -19.10 -2.21 -22.47
C PHE A 32 -20.40 -2.99 -22.75
N ASP A 33 -20.86 -3.02 -24.00
CA ASP A 33 -22.11 -3.64 -24.46
C ASP A 33 -22.02 -5.15 -24.73
N ARG A 34 -20.80 -5.70 -24.74
CA ARG A 34 -20.51 -7.09 -25.14
C ARG A 34 -19.45 -7.77 -24.28
N GLY A 35 -19.28 -7.32 -23.04
CA GLY A 35 -18.50 -8.03 -22.02
C GLY A 35 -18.91 -9.50 -21.94
N TRP A 36 -17.94 -10.39 -21.83
CA TRP A 36 -18.08 -11.86 -21.91
C TRP A 36 -18.56 -12.43 -23.25
N LYS A 37 -19.11 -11.59 -24.14
CA LYS A 37 -19.72 -11.98 -25.43
C LYS A 37 -18.96 -11.50 -26.66
N MET A 38 -17.83 -10.80 -26.48
CA MET A 38 -17.02 -10.24 -27.57
C MET A 38 -16.56 -11.27 -28.62
N TRP A 39 -16.55 -12.56 -28.31
CA TRP A 39 -16.17 -13.62 -29.24
C TRP A 39 -17.36 -14.19 -30.04
N GLU A 40 -18.61 -13.80 -29.77
CA GLU A 40 -19.77 -14.27 -30.52
C GLU A 40 -19.72 -13.79 -31.99
N PRO A 41 -20.17 -14.59 -32.98
CA PRO A 41 -20.00 -14.28 -34.40
C PRO A 41 -20.54 -12.92 -34.87
N ASN A 42 -21.56 -12.37 -34.19
CA ASN A 42 -22.18 -11.09 -34.53
C ASN A 42 -21.74 -9.93 -33.62
N LEU A 43 -20.84 -10.18 -32.65
CA LEU A 43 -20.37 -9.19 -31.67
C LEU A 43 -18.85 -8.96 -31.71
N PHE A 44 -18.09 -9.89 -32.32
CA PHE A 44 -16.66 -9.70 -32.54
C PHE A 44 -16.38 -8.50 -33.44
N ASP A 45 -15.64 -7.55 -32.90
CA ASP A 45 -15.44 -6.22 -33.47
C ASP A 45 -14.00 -5.76 -33.16
N PRO A 46 -13.08 -5.85 -34.14
CA PRO A 46 -11.67 -5.52 -33.93
C PRO A 46 -11.44 -4.03 -33.72
N ASP A 47 -12.30 -3.14 -34.21
CA ASP A 47 -12.15 -1.70 -34.04
C ASP A 47 -12.45 -1.29 -32.59
N LEU A 48 -13.42 -1.95 -31.94
CA LEU A 48 -13.68 -1.79 -30.50
C LEU A 48 -12.55 -2.38 -29.64
N ILE A 49 -12.00 -3.54 -30.02
CA ILE A 49 -10.84 -4.13 -29.33
C ILE A 49 -9.62 -3.19 -29.45
N ALA A 50 -9.36 -2.62 -30.64
CA ALA A 50 -8.29 -1.66 -30.87
C ALA A 50 -8.48 -0.39 -30.02
N ARG A 51 -9.71 0.14 -29.94
CA ARG A 51 -10.07 1.27 -29.08
C ARG A 51 -9.82 0.96 -27.60
N ASP A 52 -10.17 -0.23 -27.13
CA ASP A 52 -9.91 -0.68 -25.77
C ASP A 52 -8.42 -0.84 -25.47
N PHE A 53 -7.65 -1.43 -26.38
CA PHE A 53 -6.20 -1.62 -26.21
C PHE A 53 -5.45 -0.28 -26.24
N SER A 54 -5.87 0.64 -27.13
CA SER A 54 -5.40 2.03 -27.12
C SER A 54 -5.69 2.73 -25.79
N LYS A 55 -6.88 2.55 -25.20
CA LYS A 55 -7.19 3.06 -23.86
C LYS A 55 -6.31 2.45 -22.77
N ALA A 56 -6.05 1.14 -22.81
CA ALA A 56 -5.20 0.47 -21.82
C ALA A 56 -3.76 1.01 -21.88
N GLN A 57 -3.16 1.03 -23.07
CA GLN A 57 -1.81 1.58 -23.33
C GLN A 57 -1.73 3.05 -22.92
N ALA A 58 -2.68 3.89 -23.33
CA ALA A 58 -2.70 5.31 -22.99
C ALA A 58 -2.90 5.58 -21.48
N SER A 59 -3.45 4.61 -20.74
CA SER A 59 -3.58 4.68 -19.27
C SER A 59 -2.34 4.17 -18.53
N GLY A 60 -1.29 3.75 -19.25
CA GLY A 60 -0.02 3.31 -18.67
C GLY A 60 0.11 1.80 -18.44
N PHE A 61 -0.87 0.99 -18.84
CA PHE A 61 -0.76 -0.47 -18.73
C PHE A 61 0.19 -1.01 -19.80
N ASN A 62 1.08 -1.92 -19.41
CA ASN A 62 2.00 -2.63 -20.30
C ASN A 62 1.57 -4.08 -20.56
N SER A 63 0.57 -4.56 -19.81
CA SER A 63 0.07 -5.93 -19.85
C SER A 63 -1.45 -5.98 -19.86
N ILE A 64 -2.02 -7.04 -20.42
CA ILE A 64 -3.46 -7.28 -20.48
C ILE A 64 -3.74 -8.78 -20.28
N ARG A 65 -4.77 -9.11 -19.50
CA ARG A 65 -5.25 -10.50 -19.34
C ARG A 65 -6.51 -10.70 -20.17
N LEU A 66 -6.46 -11.69 -21.06
CA LEU A 66 -7.48 -12.05 -22.04
C LEU A 66 -8.01 -13.46 -21.74
N PHE A 67 -9.26 -13.72 -22.12
CA PHE A 67 -9.97 -14.94 -21.74
C PHE A 67 -10.55 -15.65 -22.97
N VAL A 68 -10.34 -16.97 -23.05
CA VAL A 68 -10.98 -17.84 -24.05
C VAL A 68 -12.36 -18.25 -23.54
N HIS A 69 -13.39 -17.46 -23.85
CA HIS A 69 -14.77 -17.79 -23.51
C HIS A 69 -15.33 -18.89 -24.45
N PRO A 70 -16.46 -19.56 -24.10
CA PRO A 70 -17.01 -20.68 -24.88
C PRO A 70 -17.24 -20.44 -26.38
N ALA A 71 -17.51 -19.20 -26.79
CA ALA A 71 -17.67 -18.85 -28.21
C ALA A 71 -16.34 -18.90 -28.98
N LEU A 72 -15.22 -18.46 -28.37
CA LEU A 72 -13.90 -18.60 -28.97
C LEU A 72 -13.40 -20.04 -28.87
N GLU A 73 -13.55 -20.67 -27.71
CA GLU A 73 -13.21 -22.09 -27.47
C GLU A 73 -13.80 -23.00 -28.57
N LYS A 74 -15.06 -22.77 -28.93
CA LYS A 74 -15.74 -23.47 -30.03
C LYS A 74 -15.08 -23.27 -31.40
N ASP A 75 -14.64 -22.05 -31.72
CA ASP A 75 -13.94 -21.74 -32.98
C ASP A 75 -12.55 -22.41 -33.01
N LEU A 76 -11.80 -22.32 -31.91
CA LEU A 76 -10.45 -22.89 -31.77
C LEU A 76 -10.44 -24.42 -31.94
N ARG A 77 -11.44 -25.13 -31.40
CA ARG A 77 -11.63 -26.57 -31.64
C ARG A 77 -11.73 -26.93 -33.13
N GLN A 78 -12.35 -26.06 -33.92
CA GLN A 78 -12.53 -26.21 -35.36
C GLN A 78 -11.29 -25.73 -36.15
N ASN A 79 -10.19 -25.44 -35.45
CA ASN A 79 -8.96 -24.82 -35.96
C ASN A 79 -9.20 -23.43 -36.59
N ASN A 80 -10.26 -22.73 -36.18
CA ASN A 80 -10.54 -21.36 -36.58
C ASN A 80 -9.96 -20.37 -35.55
N PHE A 81 -8.77 -19.86 -35.84
CA PHE A 81 -8.05 -18.94 -34.95
C PHE A 81 -8.22 -17.46 -35.31
N ALA A 82 -8.93 -17.13 -36.39
CA ALA A 82 -8.90 -15.79 -37.01
C ALA A 82 -9.21 -14.63 -36.03
N LYS A 83 -10.14 -14.83 -35.11
CA LYS A 83 -10.48 -13.83 -34.06
C LYS A 83 -9.32 -13.62 -33.08
N LEU A 84 -8.71 -14.70 -32.60
CA LEU A 84 -7.61 -14.64 -31.64
C LEU A 84 -6.32 -14.13 -32.30
N ASP A 85 -6.04 -14.53 -33.55
CA ASP A 85 -4.95 -13.98 -34.35
C ASP A 85 -5.06 -12.45 -34.46
N GLN A 86 -6.26 -11.95 -34.80
CA GLN A 86 -6.51 -10.51 -34.94
C GLN A 86 -6.39 -9.77 -33.60
N THR A 87 -6.94 -10.33 -32.51
CA THR A 87 -6.79 -9.75 -31.16
C THR A 87 -5.33 -9.72 -30.71
N LEU A 88 -4.53 -10.77 -30.94
CA LEU A 88 -3.12 -10.80 -30.58
C LEU A 88 -2.27 -9.85 -31.45
N SER A 89 -2.63 -9.66 -32.73
CA SER A 89 -2.02 -8.62 -33.57
C SER A 89 -2.28 -7.22 -33.00
N LEU A 90 -3.53 -6.91 -32.59
CA LEU A 90 -3.85 -5.63 -31.97
C LEU A 90 -3.10 -5.43 -30.64
N ALA A 91 -2.95 -6.48 -29.82
CA ALA A 91 -2.15 -6.39 -28.60
C ALA A 91 -0.69 -6.06 -28.91
N GLN A 92 -0.14 -6.63 -30.00
CA GLN A 92 1.21 -6.30 -30.47
C GLN A 92 1.32 -4.85 -30.97
N ASP A 93 0.34 -4.37 -31.74
CA ASP A 93 0.32 -3.00 -32.29
C ASP A 93 0.26 -1.92 -31.19
N TYR A 94 -0.34 -2.24 -30.04
CA TYR A 94 -0.37 -1.38 -28.84
C TYR A 94 0.69 -1.76 -27.78
N GLU A 95 1.68 -2.58 -28.14
CA GLU A 95 2.79 -3.02 -27.27
C GLU A 95 2.37 -3.71 -25.95
N LEU A 96 1.14 -4.22 -25.86
CA LEU A 96 0.58 -4.88 -24.68
C LEU A 96 1.02 -6.35 -24.61
N LYS A 97 1.56 -6.75 -23.46
CA LYS A 97 1.88 -8.14 -23.17
C LYS A 97 0.65 -8.91 -22.69
N VAL A 98 0.40 -10.07 -23.28
CA VAL A 98 -0.81 -10.85 -23.05
C VAL A 98 -0.55 -12.00 -22.09
N ILE A 99 -1.32 -12.04 -21.00
CA ILE A 99 -1.65 -13.29 -20.30
C ILE A 99 -2.93 -13.81 -20.96
N LEU A 100 -2.88 -14.99 -21.57
CA LEU A 100 -4.06 -15.62 -22.18
C LEU A 100 -4.56 -16.75 -21.29
N THR A 101 -5.73 -16.57 -20.69
CA THR A 101 -6.41 -17.61 -19.92
C THR A 101 -7.08 -18.60 -20.88
N PHE A 102 -6.61 -19.84 -20.89
CA PHE A 102 -7.07 -20.89 -21.80
C PHE A 102 -8.52 -21.32 -21.55
N ASN A 103 -8.96 -21.32 -20.28
CA ASN A 103 -10.26 -21.84 -19.88
C ASN A 103 -10.93 -20.91 -18.86
N ASP A 104 -12.15 -20.49 -19.22
CA ASP A 104 -13.11 -19.80 -18.34
C ASP A 104 -14.49 -20.51 -18.41
N SER A 105 -14.58 -21.64 -19.14
CA SER A 105 -15.82 -22.44 -19.25
C SER A 105 -15.93 -23.54 -18.18
N HIS A 106 -14.88 -23.74 -17.39
CA HIS A 106 -14.80 -24.69 -16.27
C HIS A 106 -15.21 -26.13 -16.66
N SER A 107 -14.92 -26.53 -17.90
CA SER A 107 -15.22 -27.87 -18.40
C SER A 107 -14.51 -28.95 -17.57
N LEU A 108 -15.28 -29.86 -16.99
CA LEU A 108 -14.74 -30.97 -16.19
C LEU A 108 -13.95 -32.00 -17.02
N ASN A 109 -14.01 -31.97 -18.35
CA ASN A 109 -13.30 -32.94 -19.18
C ASN A 109 -11.88 -32.43 -19.51
N LEU A 110 -10.88 -32.94 -18.78
CA LEU A 110 -9.50 -32.47 -18.91
C LEU A 110 -8.82 -32.93 -20.21
N SER A 111 -9.22 -34.09 -20.77
CA SER A 111 -8.74 -34.51 -22.10
C SER A 111 -9.17 -33.51 -23.18
N TYR A 112 -10.35 -32.91 -22.99
CA TYR A 112 -10.92 -31.92 -23.88
C TYR A 112 -10.29 -30.53 -23.70
N VAL A 113 -10.10 -30.08 -22.45
CA VAL A 113 -9.47 -28.78 -22.16
C VAL A 113 -8.01 -28.78 -22.64
N SER A 114 -7.23 -29.82 -22.31
CA SER A 114 -5.82 -29.92 -22.71
C SER A 114 -5.60 -29.99 -24.22
N GLU A 115 -6.55 -30.50 -25.01
CA GLU A 115 -6.50 -30.44 -26.48
C GLU A 115 -6.55 -28.99 -26.98
N VAL A 116 -7.38 -28.14 -26.37
CA VAL A 116 -7.50 -26.72 -26.71
C VAL A 116 -6.29 -25.94 -26.22
N ASP A 117 -5.83 -26.20 -24.98
CA ASP A 117 -4.61 -25.62 -24.41
C ASP A 117 -3.40 -25.83 -25.36
N ALA A 118 -3.17 -27.08 -25.76
CA ALA A 118 -2.06 -27.46 -26.64
C ALA A 118 -2.20 -26.81 -28.04
N LYS A 119 -3.40 -26.76 -28.62
CA LYS A 119 -3.66 -26.09 -29.90
C LYS A 119 -3.33 -24.58 -29.87
N ILE A 120 -3.62 -23.91 -28.77
CA ILE A 120 -3.29 -22.49 -28.59
C ILE A 120 -1.77 -22.33 -28.42
N ALA A 121 -1.15 -23.16 -27.56
CA ALA A 121 0.28 -23.14 -27.31
C ALA A 121 1.12 -23.41 -28.57
N GLU A 122 0.78 -24.45 -29.35
CA GLU A 122 1.46 -24.81 -30.60
C GLU A 122 1.43 -23.66 -31.61
N ARG A 123 0.28 -23.00 -31.76
CA ARG A 123 0.11 -21.91 -32.72
C ARG A 123 0.92 -20.66 -32.36
N TYR A 124 1.01 -20.34 -31.07
CA TYR A 124 1.55 -19.06 -30.60
C TYR A 124 2.91 -19.17 -29.89
N GLN A 125 3.56 -20.33 -29.91
CA GLN A 125 4.86 -20.58 -29.27
C GLN A 125 5.97 -19.56 -29.63
N ASP A 126 5.94 -18.97 -30.84
CA ASP A 126 6.90 -17.94 -31.28
C ASP A 126 6.44 -16.49 -31.07
N VAL A 127 5.20 -16.27 -30.60
CA VAL A 127 4.55 -14.95 -30.49
C VAL A 127 4.90 -14.29 -29.16
N ALA A 128 5.94 -13.43 -29.18
CA ALA A 128 6.43 -12.71 -28.00
C ALA A 128 5.48 -11.65 -27.42
N THR A 129 4.30 -11.44 -28.04
CA THR A 129 3.19 -10.67 -27.45
C THR A 129 2.51 -11.47 -26.34
N VAL A 130 2.42 -12.80 -26.48
CA VAL A 130 1.96 -13.68 -25.40
C VAL A 130 3.11 -13.91 -24.42
N MET A 131 3.00 -13.36 -23.22
CA MET A 131 4.00 -13.54 -22.16
C MET A 131 3.73 -14.81 -21.34
N ALA A 132 2.46 -15.14 -21.15
CA ALA A 132 2.06 -16.28 -20.33
C ALA A 132 0.74 -16.88 -20.79
N TYR A 133 0.53 -18.14 -20.44
CA TYR A 133 -0.78 -18.76 -20.38
C TYR A 133 -1.21 -18.97 -18.93
N ASP A 134 -2.44 -18.61 -18.66
CA ASP A 134 -3.14 -18.94 -17.43
C ASP A 134 -4.02 -20.17 -17.73
N LEU A 135 -3.83 -21.26 -17.01
CA LEU A 135 -4.52 -22.51 -17.32
C LEU A 135 -6.03 -22.35 -17.09
N GLU A 136 -6.45 -21.83 -15.94
CA GLU A 136 -7.87 -21.64 -15.64
C GLU A 136 -8.08 -20.42 -14.76
N ASN A 137 -9.10 -19.63 -15.11
CA ASN A 137 -9.62 -18.62 -14.21
C ASN A 137 -10.25 -19.32 -13.00
N GLU A 138 -9.82 -19.02 -11.78
CA GLU A 138 -10.51 -19.39 -10.53
C GLU A 138 -11.02 -20.85 -10.41
N PRO A 139 -10.21 -21.89 -10.69
CA PRO A 139 -10.64 -23.28 -10.53
C PRO A 139 -10.89 -23.61 -9.05
N VAL A 140 -12.12 -24.03 -8.72
CA VAL A 140 -12.54 -24.38 -7.36
C VAL A 140 -12.46 -25.88 -7.07
N PHE A 141 -12.69 -26.29 -5.82
CA PHE A 141 -12.72 -27.69 -5.36
C PHE A 141 -13.50 -28.62 -6.32
N TYR A 142 -14.61 -28.13 -6.86
CA TYR A 142 -15.46 -28.85 -7.81
C TYR A 142 -14.70 -29.31 -9.06
N ASN A 143 -13.94 -28.41 -9.69
CA ASN A 143 -13.21 -28.63 -10.95
C ASN A 143 -12.16 -29.71 -10.77
N LEU A 144 -11.43 -29.64 -9.64
CA LEU A 144 -10.36 -30.56 -9.29
C LEU A 144 -10.90 -31.95 -8.92
N VAL A 145 -11.90 -32.02 -8.04
CA VAL A 145 -12.33 -33.30 -7.44
C VAL A 145 -13.37 -34.03 -8.29
N ALA A 146 -14.27 -33.32 -8.98
CA ALA A 146 -15.26 -33.92 -9.87
C ALA A 146 -14.81 -34.01 -11.34
N GLY A 147 -13.57 -33.60 -11.65
CA GLY A 147 -12.99 -33.67 -12.99
C GLY A 147 -12.98 -35.08 -13.59
N ILE A 148 -13.07 -35.14 -14.92
CA ILE A 148 -12.90 -36.34 -15.75
C ILE A 148 -11.48 -36.27 -16.33
N TYR A 149 -10.59 -37.04 -15.74
CA TYR A 149 -9.17 -37.02 -16.06
C TYR A 149 -8.84 -37.95 -17.24
N PRO A 150 -7.85 -37.60 -18.09
CA PRO A 150 -7.27 -38.53 -19.06
C PRO A 150 -6.62 -39.74 -18.35
N SER A 151 -6.55 -40.87 -19.04
CA SER A 151 -5.89 -42.06 -18.48
C SER A 151 -4.39 -41.82 -18.27
N GLY A 152 -3.86 -42.26 -17.13
CA GLY A 152 -2.51 -41.96 -16.66
C GLY A 152 -2.41 -40.71 -15.78
N TYR A 153 -3.53 -40.00 -15.57
CA TYR A 153 -3.64 -38.83 -14.69
C TYR A 153 -4.77 -39.01 -13.67
N GLU A 154 -4.91 -40.21 -13.09
CA GLU A 154 -5.95 -40.51 -12.10
C GLU A 154 -5.61 -39.89 -10.71
N PRO A 155 -6.38 -38.91 -10.19
CA PRO A 155 -6.01 -38.18 -8.98
C PRO A 155 -6.37 -38.95 -7.70
N PRO A 156 -5.55 -38.86 -6.63
CA PRO A 156 -5.77 -39.64 -5.40
C PRO A 156 -7.05 -39.26 -4.63
N VAL A 157 -7.62 -38.07 -4.84
CA VAL A 157 -8.91 -37.70 -4.24
C VAL A 157 -10.08 -38.55 -4.75
N GLN A 158 -9.98 -39.13 -5.95
CA GLN A 158 -10.99 -40.04 -6.52
C GLN A 158 -10.82 -41.49 -6.04
N THR A 159 -10.20 -41.69 -4.86
CA THR A 159 -9.96 -43.00 -4.25
C THR A 159 -10.45 -43.04 -2.80
N SER A 160 -10.43 -44.23 -2.18
CA SER A 160 -10.81 -44.41 -0.77
C SER A 160 -9.83 -43.78 0.23
N ARG A 161 -8.64 -43.32 -0.18
CA ARG A 161 -7.52 -42.93 0.70
C ARG A 161 -7.90 -41.98 1.84
N LEU A 162 -8.75 -40.98 1.58
CA LEU A 162 -9.22 -40.05 2.62
C LEU A 162 -10.19 -40.71 3.61
N ILE A 163 -11.04 -41.62 3.13
CA ILE A 163 -12.00 -42.39 3.96
C ILE A 163 -11.26 -43.43 4.80
N ASP A 164 -10.26 -44.11 4.22
CA ASP A 164 -9.46 -45.13 4.90
C ASP A 164 -8.64 -44.53 6.06
N HIS A 165 -8.26 -43.25 5.97
CA HIS A 165 -7.51 -42.54 7.01
C HIS A 165 -8.42 -41.81 8.01
N TYR A 166 -9.37 -41.01 7.54
CA TYR A 166 -10.19 -40.12 8.39
C TYR A 166 -11.57 -40.66 8.73
N GLY A 167 -11.95 -41.83 8.23
CA GLY A 167 -13.31 -42.36 8.31
C GLY A 167 -14.31 -41.65 7.39
N ALA A 168 -15.42 -42.33 7.13
CA ALA A 168 -16.53 -41.76 6.36
C ALA A 168 -17.34 -40.76 7.21
N ARG A 169 -17.57 -39.57 6.66
CA ARG A 169 -18.49 -38.53 7.16
C ARG A 169 -19.92 -38.72 6.65
N VAL A 170 -20.07 -39.35 5.50
CA VAL A 170 -21.33 -39.61 4.80
C VAL A 170 -21.35 -41.08 4.40
N SER A 171 -22.47 -41.77 4.58
CA SER A 171 -22.59 -43.20 4.24
C SER A 171 -22.70 -43.42 2.71
N ARG A 172 -22.43 -44.64 2.23
CA ARG A 172 -22.55 -44.92 0.77
C ARG A 172 -24.00 -44.88 0.28
N GLU A 173 -24.97 -45.16 1.14
CA GLU A 173 -26.40 -45.03 0.84
C GLU A 173 -26.81 -43.55 0.73
N GLU A 174 -26.39 -42.73 1.71
CA GLU A 174 -26.61 -41.28 1.74
C GLU A 174 -25.93 -40.56 0.57
N ALA A 175 -24.70 -40.94 0.22
CA ALA A 175 -24.02 -40.40 -0.97
C ALA A 175 -24.82 -40.68 -2.25
N LEU A 176 -25.35 -41.90 -2.41
CA LEU A 176 -26.20 -42.23 -3.56
C LEU A 176 -27.55 -41.49 -3.52
N GLU A 177 -28.08 -41.18 -2.34
CA GLU A 177 -29.27 -40.32 -2.21
C GLU A 177 -28.99 -38.87 -2.59
N LEU A 178 -27.90 -38.30 -2.09
CA LEU A 178 -27.45 -36.95 -2.46
C LEU A 178 -27.21 -36.85 -3.97
N GLN A 179 -26.64 -37.88 -4.61
CA GLN A 179 -26.49 -37.91 -6.07
C GLN A 179 -27.83 -37.93 -6.81
N ARG A 180 -28.82 -38.72 -6.35
CA ARG A 180 -30.19 -38.70 -6.91
C ARG A 180 -30.87 -37.33 -6.74
N ASN A 181 -30.63 -36.68 -5.61
CA ASN A 181 -31.22 -35.39 -5.25
C ASN A 181 -30.40 -34.17 -5.73
N ARG A 182 -29.46 -34.36 -6.67
CA ARG A 182 -28.58 -33.32 -7.28
C ARG A 182 -27.61 -32.60 -6.33
N GLY A 183 -27.33 -33.18 -5.16
CA GLY A 183 -26.27 -32.71 -4.25
C GLY A 183 -24.85 -33.16 -4.62
N ILE A 184 -24.71 -34.11 -5.55
CA ILE A 184 -23.44 -34.63 -6.08
C ILE A 184 -23.57 -34.75 -7.61
N PRO A 185 -22.50 -34.52 -8.40
CA PRO A 185 -22.58 -34.63 -9.86
C PRO A 185 -23.02 -36.00 -10.37
N SER A 186 -23.91 -35.99 -11.36
CA SER A 186 -24.53 -37.20 -11.92
C SER A 186 -23.63 -37.97 -12.90
N HIS A 187 -22.50 -37.42 -13.34
CA HIS A 187 -21.53 -38.12 -14.19
C HIS A 187 -20.55 -39.00 -13.40
N LEU A 188 -20.44 -38.79 -12.09
CA LEU A 188 -19.56 -39.59 -11.23
C LEU A 188 -20.12 -41.01 -11.05
N SER A 189 -19.24 -42.00 -11.01
CA SER A 189 -19.60 -43.36 -10.63
C SER A 189 -20.12 -43.40 -9.19
N ALA A 190 -20.80 -44.49 -8.80
CA ALA A 190 -21.29 -44.69 -7.43
C ALA A 190 -20.17 -44.54 -6.36
N ASP A 191 -18.95 -44.99 -6.69
CA ASP A 191 -17.80 -44.88 -5.79
C ASP A 191 -17.17 -43.47 -5.84
N HIS A 192 -17.04 -42.85 -7.02
CA HIS A 192 -16.51 -41.49 -7.10
C HIS A 192 -17.46 -40.47 -6.44
N ALA A 193 -18.78 -40.68 -6.52
CA ALA A 193 -19.76 -39.89 -5.79
C ALA A 193 -19.58 -40.03 -4.27
N TYR A 194 -19.32 -41.24 -3.79
CA TYR A 194 -19.04 -41.54 -2.38
C TYR A 194 -17.71 -40.92 -1.90
N PHE A 195 -16.65 -40.97 -2.71
CA PHE A 195 -15.37 -40.31 -2.41
C PHE A 195 -15.50 -38.78 -2.42
N TYR A 196 -16.12 -38.21 -3.47
CA TYR A 196 -16.34 -36.77 -3.63
C TYR A 196 -17.00 -36.14 -2.40
N ILE A 197 -18.12 -36.70 -1.92
CA ILE A 197 -18.86 -36.06 -0.81
C ILE A 197 -18.12 -36.19 0.51
N ASN A 198 -17.40 -37.28 0.75
CA ASN A 198 -16.58 -37.45 1.95
C ASN A 198 -15.37 -36.50 1.93
N ALA A 199 -14.71 -36.35 0.77
CA ALA A 199 -13.63 -35.38 0.59
C ALA A 199 -14.13 -33.94 0.79
N LEU A 200 -15.30 -33.58 0.25
CA LEU A 200 -15.90 -32.25 0.41
C LEU A 200 -16.23 -31.93 1.88
N ARG A 201 -16.81 -32.88 2.62
CA ARG A 201 -17.09 -32.68 4.06
C ARG A 201 -15.80 -32.51 4.86
N LEU A 202 -14.81 -33.36 4.62
CA LEU A 202 -13.49 -33.28 5.25
C LEU A 202 -12.77 -31.94 4.94
N PHE A 203 -12.87 -31.45 3.70
CA PHE A 203 -12.30 -30.17 3.30
C PHE A 203 -13.00 -28.97 3.97
N ILE A 204 -14.31 -29.03 4.18
CA ILE A 204 -15.05 -27.99 4.93
C ILE A 204 -14.62 -27.97 6.41
N GLU A 205 -14.38 -29.12 7.04
CA GLU A 205 -13.86 -29.19 8.42
C GLU A 205 -12.45 -28.59 8.52
N TYR A 206 -11.59 -28.89 7.54
CA TYR A 206 -10.25 -28.31 7.40
C TYR A 206 -10.27 -26.78 7.25
N ASP A 207 -11.12 -26.26 6.37
CA ASP A 207 -11.26 -24.82 6.16
C ASP A 207 -11.79 -24.11 7.41
N GLN A 208 -12.72 -24.73 8.15
CA GLN A 208 -13.19 -24.22 9.43
C GLN A 208 -12.09 -24.20 10.51
N ALA A 209 -11.22 -25.22 10.54
CA ALA A 209 -10.06 -25.23 11.44
C ALA A 209 -9.07 -24.10 11.12
N ALA A 210 -8.75 -23.90 9.83
CA ALA A 210 -7.89 -22.82 9.37
C ALA A 210 -8.45 -21.42 9.71
N ASN A 211 -9.73 -21.19 9.41
CA ASN A 211 -10.41 -19.93 9.75
C ASN A 211 -10.45 -19.71 11.28
N THR A 212 -10.60 -20.78 12.08
CA THR A 212 -10.55 -20.69 13.54
C THR A 212 -9.15 -20.29 14.03
N PHE A 213 -8.08 -20.82 13.43
CA PHE A 213 -6.70 -20.44 13.74
C PHE A 213 -6.43 -18.95 13.46
N ILE A 214 -6.87 -18.45 12.30
CA ILE A 214 -6.73 -17.02 11.92
C ILE A 214 -7.55 -16.13 12.86
N ASN A 215 -8.81 -16.48 13.14
CA ASN A 215 -9.68 -15.72 14.04
C ASN A 215 -9.21 -15.69 15.50
N GLN A 216 -8.35 -16.63 15.90
CA GLN A 216 -7.66 -16.63 17.20
C GLN A 216 -6.38 -15.76 17.21
N GLY A 217 -6.03 -15.10 16.09
CA GLY A 217 -4.85 -14.27 15.97
C GLY A 217 -3.53 -15.06 15.89
N LYS A 218 -3.58 -16.36 15.61
CA LYS A 218 -2.38 -17.23 15.56
C LYS A 218 -1.55 -17.09 14.28
N GLY A 219 -2.14 -16.52 13.23
CA GLY A 219 -1.50 -16.20 11.96
C GLY A 219 -2.39 -15.29 11.12
N ALA A 220 -1.85 -14.75 10.02
CA ALA A 220 -2.54 -13.75 9.20
C ALA A 220 -3.29 -14.38 8.01
N SER A 221 -2.98 -15.63 7.67
CA SER A 221 -3.48 -16.32 6.49
C SER A 221 -3.58 -17.83 6.70
N ILE A 222 -4.29 -18.52 5.80
CA ILE A 222 -4.35 -19.99 5.79
C ILE A 222 -2.99 -20.63 5.44
N VAL A 223 -2.08 -19.89 4.80
CA VAL A 223 -0.70 -20.34 4.58
C VAL A 223 0.03 -20.46 5.93
N ASP A 224 -0.20 -19.53 6.85
CA ASP A 224 0.40 -19.58 8.18
C ASP A 224 -0.16 -20.75 9.01
N PHE A 225 -1.43 -21.12 8.81
CA PHE A 225 -2.01 -22.35 9.38
C PHE A 225 -1.38 -23.62 8.77
N MET A 226 -1.26 -23.70 7.45
CA MET A 226 -0.64 -24.85 6.76
C MET A 226 0.82 -25.08 7.14
N LEU A 227 1.52 -24.01 7.53
CA LEU A 227 2.91 -24.05 8.00
C LEU A 227 3.02 -24.26 9.53
N SER A 228 1.91 -24.34 10.28
CA SER A 228 1.90 -24.56 11.73
C SER A 228 1.70 -26.04 12.11
N ASN A 229 2.02 -26.37 13.37
CA ASN A 229 1.83 -27.72 13.90
C ASN A 229 0.34 -28.09 14.03
N GLU A 230 -0.57 -27.11 14.11
CA GLU A 230 -2.03 -27.38 14.09
C GLU A 230 -2.51 -27.97 12.75
N ALA A 231 -1.76 -27.84 11.66
CA ALA A 231 -2.04 -28.53 10.41
C ALA A 231 -1.67 -30.02 10.41
N GLU A 232 -0.92 -30.54 11.41
CA GLU A 232 -0.44 -31.95 11.44
C GLU A 232 -1.58 -32.96 11.27
N VAL A 233 -2.73 -32.73 11.93
CA VAL A 233 -3.90 -33.63 11.83
C VAL A 233 -4.51 -33.64 10.42
N TRP A 234 -4.22 -32.63 9.60
CA TRP A 234 -4.72 -32.47 8.23
C TRP A 234 -3.71 -32.88 7.16
N TYR A 235 -2.50 -33.32 7.52
CA TYR A 235 -1.44 -33.62 6.55
C TYR A 235 -1.85 -34.64 5.48
N THR A 236 -2.60 -35.70 5.83
CA THR A 236 -3.09 -36.67 4.82
C THR A 236 -4.10 -36.04 3.86
N LEU A 237 -4.93 -35.09 4.31
CA LEU A 237 -5.80 -34.33 3.41
C LEU A 237 -4.98 -33.42 2.50
N ILE A 238 -4.06 -32.63 3.07
CA ILE A 238 -3.20 -31.69 2.35
C ILE A 238 -2.39 -32.42 1.27
N GLU A 239 -1.79 -33.57 1.61
CA GLU A 239 -1.02 -34.40 0.66
C GLU A 239 -1.89 -34.92 -0.50
N VAL A 240 -3.12 -35.36 -0.23
CA VAL A 240 -4.05 -35.82 -1.27
C VAL A 240 -4.56 -34.66 -2.14
N MET A 241 -4.77 -33.47 -1.57
CA MET A 241 -5.10 -32.27 -2.36
C MET A 241 -3.90 -31.84 -3.22
N ASP A 242 -2.69 -31.83 -2.66
CA ASP A 242 -1.44 -31.49 -3.37
C ASP A 242 -1.22 -32.41 -4.58
N GLN A 243 -1.27 -33.72 -4.37
CA GLN A 243 -1.12 -34.71 -5.45
C GLN A 243 -2.27 -34.64 -6.46
N THR A 244 -3.48 -34.25 -6.05
CA THR A 244 -4.61 -34.00 -6.97
C THR A 244 -4.34 -32.77 -7.83
N VAL A 245 -3.82 -31.68 -7.26
CA VAL A 245 -3.47 -30.47 -7.99
C VAL A 245 -2.28 -30.71 -8.92
N ASP A 246 -1.23 -31.44 -8.50
CA ASP A 246 -0.12 -31.84 -9.38
C ASP A 246 -0.63 -32.67 -10.58
N THR A 247 -1.53 -33.62 -10.33
CA THR A 247 -2.16 -34.42 -11.39
C THR A 247 -2.98 -33.57 -12.36
N TRP A 248 -3.78 -32.63 -11.86
CA TRP A 248 -4.58 -31.69 -12.65
C TRP A 248 -3.70 -30.75 -13.49
N LEU A 249 -2.63 -30.22 -12.89
CA LEU A 249 -1.64 -29.37 -13.55
C LEU A 249 -0.94 -30.14 -14.68
N ARG A 250 -0.37 -31.32 -14.41
CA ARG A 250 0.34 -32.13 -15.41
C ARG A 250 -0.54 -32.54 -16.59
N ALA A 251 -1.80 -32.92 -16.34
CA ALA A 251 -2.75 -33.28 -17.39
C ALA A 251 -2.97 -32.16 -18.43
N ARG A 252 -2.62 -30.90 -18.10
CA ARG A 252 -2.72 -29.73 -18.98
C ARG A 252 -1.35 -29.19 -19.42
N ILE A 253 -0.38 -29.17 -18.51
CA ILE A 253 0.98 -28.67 -18.77
C ILE A 253 1.76 -29.60 -19.69
N ASP A 254 1.66 -30.92 -19.52
CA ASP A 254 2.47 -31.87 -20.31
C ASP A 254 2.11 -31.80 -21.81
N PRO A 255 0.81 -31.77 -22.22
CA PRO A 255 0.43 -31.51 -23.62
C PRO A 255 0.89 -30.15 -24.14
N VAL A 256 0.78 -29.08 -23.33
CA VAL A 256 1.22 -27.73 -23.70
C VAL A 256 2.73 -27.69 -23.95
N ARG A 257 3.54 -28.24 -23.04
CA ARG A 257 5.01 -28.26 -23.17
C ARG A 257 5.49 -29.19 -24.28
N ALA A 258 4.75 -30.27 -24.59
CA ALA A 258 5.05 -31.16 -25.72
C ALA A 258 4.99 -30.46 -27.10
N THR A 259 4.32 -29.30 -27.21
CA THR A 259 4.30 -28.50 -28.46
C THR A 259 5.62 -27.78 -28.77
N GLY A 260 6.50 -27.62 -27.78
CA GLY A 260 7.68 -26.75 -27.84
C GLY A 260 7.52 -25.41 -27.11
N CYS A 261 6.29 -25.03 -26.74
CA CYS A 261 5.94 -23.80 -26.03
C CYS A 261 6.86 -23.46 -24.83
N GLN A 262 7.45 -22.25 -24.85
CA GLN A 262 8.35 -21.72 -23.81
C GLN A 262 7.75 -20.54 -23.02
N GLN A 263 6.53 -20.11 -23.33
CA GLN A 263 5.77 -19.09 -22.60
C GLN A 263 5.61 -19.48 -21.12
N LEU A 264 5.47 -18.49 -20.24
CA LEU A 264 5.26 -18.73 -18.82
C LEU A 264 3.88 -19.36 -18.55
N LEU A 265 3.78 -20.19 -17.53
CA LEU A 265 2.52 -20.83 -17.11
C LEU A 265 2.15 -20.43 -15.67
N THR A 266 0.86 -20.17 -15.45
CA THR A 266 0.25 -19.88 -14.14
C THR A 266 -1.15 -20.49 -14.05
N VAL A 267 -1.77 -20.39 -12.87
CA VAL A 267 -3.21 -20.54 -12.65
C VAL A 267 -3.71 -19.28 -11.91
N GLY A 268 -4.83 -18.71 -12.32
CA GLY A 268 -5.49 -17.61 -11.63
C GLY A 268 -6.28 -18.08 -10.41
N TRP A 269 -5.60 -18.48 -9.33
CA TRP A 269 -6.26 -19.02 -8.14
C TRP A 269 -6.99 -17.95 -7.31
N ASN A 270 -8.19 -18.27 -6.82
CA ASN A 270 -8.90 -17.50 -5.78
C ASN A 270 -9.03 -18.26 -4.44
N TRP A 271 -8.68 -19.54 -4.38
CA TRP A 271 -8.71 -20.37 -3.16
C TRP A 271 -7.29 -20.60 -2.66
N MET A 272 -6.91 -19.90 -1.59
CA MET A 272 -5.56 -19.97 -1.03
C MET A 272 -5.16 -21.38 -0.55
N GLN A 273 -6.14 -22.21 -0.19
CA GLN A 273 -6.01 -23.63 0.12
C GLN A 273 -5.36 -24.43 -1.02
N PHE A 274 -5.59 -24.02 -2.28
CA PHE A 274 -5.01 -24.65 -3.47
C PHE A 274 -3.82 -23.87 -4.00
N ALA A 275 -3.88 -22.54 -4.00
CA ALA A 275 -2.80 -21.68 -4.46
C ALA A 275 -1.47 -21.91 -3.71
N SER A 276 -1.54 -22.25 -2.42
CA SER A 276 -0.36 -22.47 -1.57
C SER A 276 0.20 -23.90 -1.58
N LEU A 277 -0.41 -24.84 -2.32
CA LEU A 277 0.03 -26.24 -2.36
C LEU A 277 1.36 -26.40 -3.13
N PRO A 278 2.33 -27.20 -2.62
CA PRO A 278 3.62 -27.46 -3.26
C PRO A 278 3.58 -27.82 -4.76
N ALA A 279 2.52 -28.48 -5.23
CA ALA A 279 2.27 -28.79 -6.64
C ALA A 279 2.42 -27.58 -7.57
N ASN A 280 2.05 -26.38 -7.12
CA ASN A 280 2.16 -25.14 -7.90
C ASN A 280 3.62 -24.73 -8.20
N ARG A 281 4.63 -25.41 -7.65
CA ARG A 281 6.04 -25.20 -8.04
C ARG A 281 6.35 -25.55 -9.50
N ILE A 282 5.46 -26.30 -10.17
CA ILE A 282 5.55 -26.57 -11.62
C ILE A 282 5.17 -25.35 -12.49
N LEU A 283 4.48 -24.36 -11.91
CA LEU A 283 4.17 -23.09 -12.58
C LEU A 283 5.41 -22.20 -12.61
N ASP A 284 5.50 -21.31 -13.59
CA ASP A 284 6.63 -20.38 -13.72
C ASP A 284 6.47 -19.16 -12.80
N PHE A 285 5.24 -18.81 -12.43
CA PHE A 285 4.91 -17.80 -11.43
C PHE A 285 3.59 -18.13 -10.74
N GLN A 286 3.32 -17.48 -9.61
CA GLN A 286 2.08 -17.64 -8.85
C GLN A 286 1.17 -16.45 -9.12
N ALA A 287 -0.09 -16.69 -9.50
CA ALA A 287 -1.13 -15.68 -9.57
C ALA A 287 -2.21 -15.96 -8.52
N TYR A 288 -2.67 -14.91 -7.84
CA TYR A 288 -3.74 -14.99 -6.86
C TYR A 288 -4.76 -13.88 -7.05
N HIS A 289 -6.03 -14.17 -6.82
CA HIS A 289 -7.17 -13.28 -6.98
C HIS A 289 -7.84 -13.06 -5.62
N ASN A 290 -8.19 -11.81 -5.30
CA ASN A 290 -8.87 -11.52 -4.03
C ASN A 290 -9.61 -10.17 -4.05
N TYR A 291 -10.80 -10.17 -3.48
CA TYR A 291 -11.72 -9.04 -3.47
C TYR A 291 -12.10 -8.69 -2.03
N ALA A 292 -11.21 -7.96 -1.34
CA ALA A 292 -11.37 -7.59 0.07
C ALA A 292 -12.27 -6.36 0.30
N SER A 293 -12.57 -6.03 1.56
CA SER A 293 -13.34 -4.83 1.92
C SER A 293 -12.54 -3.53 1.77
N LEU A 294 -13.26 -2.41 1.63
CA LEU A 294 -12.69 -1.05 1.64
C LEU A 294 -12.33 -0.62 3.07
N SER A 295 -11.26 -1.21 3.60
CA SER A 295 -10.66 -0.84 4.89
C SER A 295 -9.18 -1.20 4.92
N LEU A 296 -8.38 -0.58 5.80
CA LEU A 296 -6.99 -1.00 6.03
C LEU A 296 -6.91 -2.50 6.39
N ALA A 297 -7.87 -3.04 7.14
CA ALA A 297 -7.92 -4.47 7.44
C ALA A 297 -8.13 -5.33 6.18
N GLY A 298 -9.05 -4.94 5.28
CA GLY A 298 -9.27 -5.62 4.00
C GLY A 298 -8.05 -5.53 3.08
N PHE A 299 -7.40 -4.36 3.01
CA PHE A 299 -6.13 -4.19 2.31
C PHE A 299 -5.03 -5.11 2.87
N ASN A 300 -4.93 -5.20 4.20
CA ASN A 300 -3.96 -6.07 4.86
C ASN A 300 -4.24 -7.57 4.65
N VAL A 301 -5.49 -7.99 4.42
CA VAL A 301 -5.79 -9.38 4.00
C VAL A 301 -5.22 -9.66 2.60
N ASN A 302 -5.38 -8.73 1.64
CA ASN A 302 -4.78 -8.88 0.31
C ASN A 302 -3.25 -9.01 0.39
N THR A 303 -2.59 -8.12 1.14
CA THR A 303 -1.13 -8.14 1.24
C THR A 303 -0.62 -9.37 2.01
N ALA A 304 -1.27 -9.77 3.11
CA ALA A 304 -0.93 -10.98 3.86
C ALA A 304 -1.05 -12.25 3.01
N HIS A 305 -2.06 -12.34 2.14
CA HIS A 305 -2.21 -13.45 1.19
C HIS A 305 -1.08 -13.54 0.17
N LEU A 306 -0.70 -12.41 -0.44
CA LEU A 306 0.35 -12.35 -1.45
C LEU A 306 1.74 -12.59 -0.83
N GLU A 307 1.97 -12.07 0.39
CA GLU A 307 3.17 -12.37 1.18
C GLU A 307 3.21 -13.82 1.65
N GLY A 308 2.07 -14.43 1.99
CA GLY A 308 1.96 -15.86 2.29
C GLY A 308 2.40 -16.72 1.12
N LEU A 309 1.92 -16.43 -0.09
CA LEU A 309 2.37 -17.10 -1.32
C LEU A 309 3.86 -16.87 -1.57
N ARG A 310 4.38 -15.66 -1.37
CA ARG A 310 5.82 -15.38 -1.49
C ARG A 310 6.67 -16.17 -0.49
N ARG A 311 6.16 -16.43 0.72
CA ARG A 311 6.81 -17.33 1.70
C ARG A 311 6.75 -18.81 1.28
N ALA A 312 5.64 -19.26 0.70
CA ALA A 312 5.50 -20.63 0.20
C ALA A 312 6.36 -20.89 -1.06
N PHE A 313 6.48 -19.90 -1.94
CA PHE A 313 7.21 -19.96 -3.21
C PHE A 313 8.24 -18.81 -3.32
N PRO A 314 9.33 -18.84 -2.52
CA PRO A 314 10.35 -17.79 -2.52
C PRO A 314 11.14 -17.73 -3.84
N ASP A 315 11.12 -18.81 -4.60
CA ASP A 315 11.77 -19.01 -5.90
C ASP A 315 10.81 -18.76 -7.09
N HIS A 316 9.73 -18.00 -6.90
CA HIS A 316 8.74 -17.70 -7.93
C HIS A 316 8.25 -16.26 -7.85
N PRO A 317 8.03 -15.56 -8.99
CA PRO A 317 7.33 -14.29 -8.97
C PRO A 317 5.89 -14.49 -8.49
N VAL A 318 5.38 -13.53 -7.71
CA VAL A 318 3.97 -13.50 -7.27
C VAL A 318 3.29 -12.31 -7.92
N VAL A 319 2.10 -12.53 -8.49
CA VAL A 319 1.29 -11.56 -9.23
C VAL A 319 -0.10 -11.47 -8.60
N PHE A 320 -0.60 -10.25 -8.39
CA PHE A 320 -2.01 -10.05 -8.05
C PHE A 320 -2.83 -10.13 -9.34
N GLY A 321 -3.38 -11.32 -9.67
CA GLY A 321 -3.98 -11.63 -10.98
C GLY A 321 -5.36 -10.99 -11.21
N GLU A 322 -6.12 -10.84 -10.12
CA GLU A 322 -7.34 -10.02 -10.11
C GLU A 322 -7.52 -9.33 -8.76
N PHE A 323 -7.76 -8.03 -8.81
CA PHE A 323 -8.17 -7.21 -7.67
C PHE A 323 -8.89 -5.95 -8.14
N GLY A 324 -9.73 -5.39 -7.29
CA GLY A 324 -10.39 -4.12 -7.53
C GLY A 324 -11.55 -3.93 -6.58
N TRP A 325 -12.25 -2.80 -6.71
CA TRP A 325 -13.45 -2.53 -5.92
C TRP A 325 -14.56 -1.96 -6.79
N SER A 326 -15.78 -2.48 -6.57
CA SER A 326 -16.97 -1.98 -7.24
C SER A 326 -17.32 -0.56 -6.78
N ASN A 327 -17.83 0.28 -7.69
CA ASN A 327 -18.52 1.52 -7.34
C ASN A 327 -19.96 1.30 -6.80
N GLN A 328 -20.25 0.10 -6.30
CA GLN A 328 -21.53 -0.35 -5.73
C GLN A 328 -21.26 -1.20 -4.48
N THR A 329 -22.12 -1.16 -3.45
CA THR A 329 -21.93 -1.98 -2.24
C THR A 329 -22.48 -3.40 -2.33
N SER A 330 -23.34 -3.73 -3.30
CA SER A 330 -23.97 -5.05 -3.39
C SER A 330 -24.30 -5.48 -4.82
N SER A 331 -24.38 -6.80 -5.04
CA SER A 331 -24.94 -7.40 -6.26
C SER A 331 -26.47 -7.31 -6.30
N ASN A 332 -27.13 -7.08 -5.16
CA ASN A 332 -28.56 -6.85 -5.09
C ASN A 332 -28.89 -5.36 -5.36
N PRO A 333 -29.56 -5.00 -6.46
CA PRO A 333 -29.88 -3.61 -6.79
C PRO A 333 -30.68 -2.86 -5.71
N ALA A 334 -31.51 -3.57 -4.95
CA ALA A 334 -32.36 -2.96 -3.93
C ALA A 334 -31.62 -2.65 -2.61
N ALA A 335 -30.44 -3.25 -2.41
CA ALA A 335 -29.60 -3.06 -1.23
C ALA A 335 -28.30 -2.29 -1.54
N SER A 336 -27.93 -2.15 -2.82
CA SER A 336 -26.70 -1.49 -3.22
C SER A 336 -26.78 0.04 -3.05
N GLN A 337 -25.68 0.61 -2.59
CA GLN A 337 -25.42 2.05 -2.52
C GLN A 337 -24.21 2.40 -3.41
N PRO A 338 -24.16 3.61 -3.99
CA PRO A 338 -23.01 4.03 -4.78
C PRO A 338 -21.77 4.20 -3.89
N VAL A 339 -20.61 3.78 -4.39
CA VAL A 339 -19.30 3.97 -3.74
C VAL A 339 -18.45 4.91 -4.57
N ALA A 340 -17.90 5.95 -3.94
CA ALA A 340 -17.15 7.01 -4.61
C ALA A 340 -15.97 6.48 -5.45
N GLU A 341 -15.82 6.98 -6.68
CA GLU A 341 -14.79 6.54 -7.61
C GLU A 341 -13.37 6.88 -7.15
N SER A 342 -13.20 7.94 -6.36
CA SER A 342 -11.90 8.26 -5.75
C SER A 342 -11.57 7.35 -4.55
N LEU A 343 -12.60 6.80 -3.88
CA LEU A 343 -12.40 5.82 -2.81
C LEU A 343 -11.97 4.46 -3.37
N THR A 344 -12.62 3.94 -4.42
CA THR A 344 -12.14 2.68 -5.04
C THR A 344 -10.75 2.87 -5.66
N ALA A 345 -10.51 4.00 -6.32
CA ALA A 345 -9.19 4.34 -6.87
C ALA A 345 -8.07 4.41 -5.82
N LEU A 346 -8.38 4.77 -4.56
CA LEU A 346 -7.42 4.78 -3.46
C LEU A 346 -6.85 3.38 -3.18
N TYR A 347 -7.72 2.39 -2.99
CA TYR A 347 -7.31 1.02 -2.69
C TYR A 347 -6.65 0.35 -3.90
N GLU A 348 -7.11 0.67 -5.11
CA GLU A 348 -6.50 0.19 -6.35
C GLU A 348 -5.09 0.75 -6.55
N ALA A 349 -4.89 2.06 -6.35
CA ALA A 349 -3.57 2.68 -6.42
C ALA A 349 -2.64 2.17 -5.31
N ALA A 350 -3.12 2.06 -4.07
CA ALA A 350 -2.39 1.49 -2.94
C ALA A 350 -1.91 0.05 -3.22
N SER A 351 -2.74 -0.77 -3.85
CA SER A 351 -2.41 -2.16 -4.20
C SER A 351 -1.25 -2.22 -5.22
N HIS A 352 -1.32 -1.44 -6.30
CA HIS A 352 -0.21 -1.33 -7.25
C HIS A 352 1.07 -0.82 -6.56
N ALA A 353 0.96 0.23 -5.74
CA ALA A 353 2.09 0.87 -5.08
C ALA A 353 2.79 -0.06 -4.06
N TYR A 354 2.03 -0.82 -3.28
CA TYR A 354 2.55 -1.83 -2.38
C TYR A 354 3.28 -2.97 -3.12
N LEU A 355 2.68 -3.48 -4.21
CA LEU A 355 3.28 -4.51 -5.05
C LEU A 355 4.60 -4.04 -5.67
N ARG A 356 4.62 -2.80 -6.18
CA ARG A 356 5.83 -2.16 -6.69
C ARG A 356 6.87 -1.97 -5.60
N ALA A 357 6.50 -1.52 -4.40
CA ALA A 357 7.43 -1.30 -3.29
C ALA A 357 8.12 -2.61 -2.84
N ASN A 358 7.37 -3.70 -2.79
CA ASN A 358 7.84 -4.99 -2.29
C ASN A 358 8.38 -5.92 -3.40
N GLN A 359 8.61 -5.40 -4.61
CA GLN A 359 9.20 -6.12 -5.75
C GLN A 359 8.41 -7.38 -6.18
N PHE A 360 7.08 -7.32 -6.14
CA PHE A 360 6.21 -8.34 -6.72
C PHE A 360 6.27 -8.32 -8.27
N GLY A 361 5.88 -9.42 -8.92
CA GLY A 361 5.97 -9.56 -10.37
C GLY A 361 4.98 -8.70 -11.16
N GLY A 362 3.84 -8.35 -10.57
CA GLY A 362 2.84 -7.51 -11.23
C GLY A 362 1.50 -7.41 -10.51
N ALA A 363 0.60 -6.64 -11.12
CA ALA A 363 -0.72 -6.31 -10.61
C ALA A 363 -1.69 -6.19 -11.80
N PHE A 364 -2.77 -6.96 -11.80
CA PHE A 364 -3.78 -6.97 -12.85
C PHE A 364 -5.13 -6.47 -12.30
N LYS A 365 -5.42 -5.17 -12.52
CA LYS A 365 -6.69 -4.58 -12.09
C LYS A 365 -7.86 -5.28 -12.77
N TRP A 366 -8.84 -5.70 -11.99
CA TRP A 366 -10.21 -5.94 -12.43
C TRP A 366 -10.94 -4.59 -12.48
N LYS A 367 -11.31 -4.06 -13.64
CA LYS A 367 -11.01 -4.48 -15.03
C LYS A 367 -10.91 -3.24 -15.93
N LEU A 368 -10.72 -3.39 -17.23
CA LEU A 368 -10.60 -2.24 -18.13
C LEU A 368 -11.91 -1.44 -18.25
N ASN A 369 -13.03 -2.11 -18.52
CA ASN A 369 -14.33 -1.48 -18.78
C ASN A 369 -15.38 -1.91 -17.74
N ASP A 370 -16.22 -0.97 -17.32
CA ASP A 370 -17.53 -1.29 -16.74
C ASP A 370 -18.38 -2.04 -17.80
N LEU A 371 -19.42 -2.76 -17.38
CA LEU A 371 -20.27 -3.52 -18.30
C LEU A 371 -21.72 -3.04 -18.25
N ASP A 372 -22.29 -2.70 -19.42
CA ASP A 372 -23.72 -2.38 -19.58
C ASP A 372 -24.59 -3.63 -19.39
N ILE A 373 -24.08 -4.79 -19.82
CA ILE A 373 -24.79 -6.07 -19.79
C ILE A 373 -24.08 -7.03 -18.85
N THR A 374 -24.61 -7.20 -17.63
CA THR A 374 -24.22 -8.27 -16.72
C THR A 374 -25.36 -8.67 -15.79
N TYR A 375 -25.37 -9.95 -15.40
CA TYR A 375 -26.27 -10.48 -14.38
C TYR A 375 -25.85 -10.07 -12.96
N ASN A 376 -24.63 -9.56 -12.78
CA ASN A 376 -24.11 -9.05 -11.51
C ASN A 376 -23.78 -7.54 -11.59
N PRO A 377 -24.69 -6.66 -11.13
CA PRO A 377 -24.49 -5.20 -11.06
C PRO A 377 -23.27 -4.77 -10.22
N TYR A 378 -22.81 -5.59 -9.29
CA TYR A 378 -21.60 -5.31 -8.51
C TYR A 378 -20.36 -5.42 -9.40
N GLU A 379 -20.17 -6.55 -10.08
CA GLU A 379 -19.09 -6.76 -11.06
C GLU A 379 -19.16 -5.82 -12.27
N ALA A 380 -20.32 -5.24 -12.55
CA ALA A 380 -20.50 -4.25 -13.62
C ALA A 380 -19.63 -3.00 -13.42
N ASN A 381 -19.33 -2.64 -12.17
CA ASN A 381 -18.85 -1.31 -11.76
C ASN A 381 -17.37 -1.28 -11.29
N PHE A 382 -16.57 -2.28 -11.69
CA PHE A 382 -15.12 -2.39 -11.37
C PHE A 382 -14.19 -1.73 -12.39
N GLY A 383 -14.71 -1.31 -13.54
CA GLY A 383 -13.95 -0.81 -14.69
C GLY A 383 -13.06 0.39 -14.38
N LEU A 384 -11.94 0.49 -15.09
CA LEU A 384 -11.11 1.68 -15.21
C LEU A 384 -11.83 2.80 -15.97
N PHE A 385 -12.65 2.41 -16.95
CA PHE A 385 -13.55 3.28 -17.72
C PHE A 385 -15.01 2.92 -17.46
N LYS A 386 -15.83 3.94 -17.23
CA LYS A 386 -17.29 3.86 -17.30
C LYS A 386 -17.75 3.80 -18.76
N VAL A 387 -18.97 3.28 -18.92
CA VAL A 387 -19.77 3.30 -20.16
C VAL A 387 -19.62 4.64 -20.90
N GLY A 388 -19.27 4.56 -22.19
CA GLY A 388 -18.96 5.72 -23.02
C GLY A 388 -17.57 6.31 -22.80
N ASP A 389 -16.57 5.47 -22.47
CA ASP A 389 -15.15 5.80 -22.30
C ASP A 389 -14.83 6.90 -21.28
N LYS A 390 -15.68 7.10 -20.28
CA LYS A 390 -15.43 8.10 -19.23
C LYS A 390 -14.43 7.52 -18.21
N PRO A 391 -13.20 8.02 -18.10
CA PRO A 391 -12.23 7.48 -17.15
C PRO A 391 -12.71 7.66 -15.69
N LYS A 392 -12.38 6.71 -14.83
CA LYS A 392 -12.43 6.86 -13.37
C LYS A 392 -11.06 7.35 -12.85
N PRO A 393 -10.96 7.93 -11.64
CA PRO A 393 -9.73 8.53 -11.12
C PRO A 393 -8.49 7.61 -11.15
N ILE A 394 -8.67 6.30 -10.96
CA ILE A 394 -7.59 5.31 -11.04
C ILE A 394 -6.82 5.33 -12.37
N ARG A 395 -7.48 5.70 -13.47
CA ARG A 395 -6.87 5.82 -14.80
C ARG A 395 -5.69 6.79 -14.80
N ASP A 396 -5.87 7.97 -14.21
CA ASP A 396 -4.83 9.02 -14.21
C ASP A 396 -3.73 8.71 -13.19
N ILE A 397 -4.06 7.99 -12.12
CA ILE A 397 -3.08 7.55 -11.11
C ILE A 397 -2.16 6.47 -11.68
N VAL A 398 -2.70 5.45 -12.36
CA VAL A 398 -1.90 4.41 -13.02
C VAL A 398 -1.06 5.00 -14.15
N GLN A 399 -1.58 5.97 -14.90
CA GLN A 399 -0.79 6.66 -15.93
C GLN A 399 0.46 7.32 -15.32
N ARG A 400 0.33 8.01 -14.18
CA ARG A 400 1.48 8.62 -13.47
C ARG A 400 2.45 7.58 -12.93
N PHE A 401 1.95 6.47 -12.41
CA PHE A 401 2.79 5.34 -11.99
C PHE A 401 3.63 4.80 -13.16
N SER A 402 3.02 4.55 -14.33
CA SER A 402 3.75 4.07 -15.51
C SER A 402 4.87 5.03 -15.98
N GLN A 403 4.70 6.34 -15.78
CA GLN A 403 5.67 7.38 -16.16
C GLN A 403 6.81 7.56 -15.15
N THR A 404 6.65 7.07 -13.92
CA THR A 404 7.59 7.31 -12.80
C THR A 404 8.29 6.04 -12.32
N TRP A 405 7.75 4.86 -12.60
CA TRP A 405 8.24 3.58 -12.06
C TRP A 405 9.31 2.94 -12.94
N THR A 406 10.54 3.46 -12.90
CA THR A 406 11.68 2.84 -13.62
C THR A 406 12.98 2.89 -12.83
N PRO A 407 13.80 1.81 -12.81
CA PRO A 407 13.44 0.38 -12.87
C PRO A 407 12.76 -0.14 -11.58
N ILE A 408 12.28 -1.40 -11.57
CA ILE A 408 11.68 -2.03 -10.36
C ILE A 408 12.70 -2.16 -9.20
N GLU A 409 13.99 -2.27 -9.55
CA GLU A 409 15.10 -2.43 -8.61
C GLU A 409 15.36 -1.17 -7.77
N GLN A 410 14.85 0.01 -8.19
CA GLN A 410 14.97 1.21 -7.36
C GLN A 410 14.25 1.00 -6.03
N PRO A 411 14.91 1.35 -4.90
CA PRO A 411 14.29 1.34 -3.59
C PRO A 411 13.01 2.15 -3.60
N ALA A 412 11.95 1.58 -3.03
CA ALA A 412 10.70 2.27 -2.81
C ALA A 412 10.13 1.85 -1.46
N THR A 413 9.47 2.77 -0.77
CA THR A 413 8.80 2.49 0.50
C THR A 413 7.29 2.67 0.35
N PHE A 414 6.55 1.87 1.09
CA PHE A 414 5.09 1.98 1.20
C PHE A 414 4.71 1.90 2.68
N SER A 415 3.91 2.87 3.13
CA SER A 415 3.26 2.85 4.43
C SER A 415 1.76 3.09 4.24
N ALA A 416 0.93 2.42 5.04
CA ALA A 416 -0.50 2.65 5.11
C ALA A 416 -0.93 2.83 6.57
N VAL A 417 -1.89 3.73 6.80
CA VAL A 417 -2.43 4.10 8.10
C VAL A 417 -3.95 4.07 8.06
N ASN A 418 -4.59 3.98 9.22
CA ASN A 418 -6.05 3.99 9.29
C ASN A 418 -6.57 5.42 9.09
N ASP A 419 -7.47 5.61 8.14
CA ASP A 419 -8.16 6.88 7.87
C ASP A 419 -9.63 6.74 8.30
N LEU A 420 -10.13 7.67 9.12
CA LEU A 420 -11.48 7.59 9.68
C LEU A 420 -12.60 7.76 8.64
N LYS A 421 -12.31 8.37 7.49
CA LYS A 421 -13.28 8.61 6.41
C LYS A 421 -13.07 7.67 5.22
N ALA A 422 -11.84 7.53 4.75
CA ALA A 422 -11.50 6.66 3.62
C ALA A 422 -11.24 5.19 4.01
N GLY A 423 -11.20 4.86 5.31
CA GLY A 423 -10.86 3.52 5.84
C GLY A 423 -9.36 3.17 5.78
N MET A 424 -8.59 3.90 4.97
CA MET A 424 -7.13 3.81 4.83
C MET A 424 -6.60 5.11 4.23
N ALA A 425 -5.36 5.47 4.55
CA ALA A 425 -4.54 6.39 3.76
C ALA A 425 -3.14 5.77 3.59
N TYR A 426 -2.39 6.17 2.56
CA TYR A 426 -1.06 5.63 2.29
C TYR A 426 -0.07 6.69 1.79
N ARG A 427 1.22 6.43 2.03
CA ARG A 427 2.35 7.09 1.38
C ARG A 427 3.17 6.05 0.63
N PHE A 428 3.47 6.34 -0.63
CA PHE A 428 4.38 5.58 -1.46
C PHE A 428 5.53 6.50 -1.91
N SER A 429 6.77 6.10 -1.66
CA SER A 429 7.97 6.92 -1.94
C SER A 429 8.94 6.17 -2.83
N LEU A 430 9.35 6.81 -3.92
CA LEU A 430 10.51 6.54 -4.76
C LEU A 430 11.54 7.69 -4.55
N PRO A 431 12.81 7.55 -4.98
CA PRO A 431 13.86 8.53 -4.67
C PRO A 431 13.60 9.98 -5.13
N GLN A 432 12.74 10.17 -6.13
CA GLN A 432 12.37 11.50 -6.65
C GLN A 432 10.84 11.73 -6.71
N HIS A 433 10.04 10.77 -6.24
CA HIS A 433 8.58 10.81 -6.36
C HIS A 433 7.91 10.30 -5.10
N VAL A 434 7.05 11.11 -4.48
CA VAL A 434 6.21 10.68 -3.36
C VAL A 434 4.75 10.84 -3.76
N THR A 435 3.95 9.81 -3.53
CA THR A 435 2.49 9.82 -3.67
C THR A 435 1.88 9.66 -2.29
N VAL A 436 0.93 10.51 -1.96
CA VAL A 436 0.10 10.38 -0.75
C VAL A 436 -1.36 10.28 -1.19
N GLY A 437 -2.06 9.24 -0.73
CA GLY A 437 -3.46 8.99 -1.04
C GLY A 437 -4.28 8.83 0.23
N GLY A 438 -5.46 9.45 0.29
CA GLY A 438 -6.41 9.29 1.40
C GLY A 438 -7.38 10.46 1.50
N SER A 439 -8.18 10.47 2.56
CA SER A 439 -8.87 11.68 3.02
C SER A 439 -7.95 12.50 3.94
N GLY A 440 -7.15 11.82 4.75
CA GLY A 440 -6.17 12.42 5.66
C GLY A 440 -4.95 11.52 5.87
N TYR A 441 -3.76 12.07 5.77
CA TYR A 441 -2.50 11.37 6.07
C TYR A 441 -1.55 12.32 6.82
N GLN A 442 -0.79 11.79 7.78
CA GLN A 442 0.19 12.56 8.55
C GLN A 442 1.42 11.70 8.86
N ASP A 443 2.61 12.24 8.57
CA ASP A 443 3.88 11.86 9.18
C ASP A 443 4.72 13.12 9.47
N GLU A 444 5.99 12.93 9.85
CA GLU A 444 6.91 14.03 10.15
C GLU A 444 7.06 14.99 8.96
N ALA A 445 7.21 14.46 7.74
CA ALA A 445 7.46 15.24 6.53
C ALA A 445 6.18 15.76 5.86
N ILE A 446 5.06 15.04 5.92
CA ILE A 446 3.82 15.36 5.17
C ILE A 446 2.58 15.40 6.07
N SER A 447 1.77 16.45 5.91
CA SER A 447 0.34 16.43 6.20
C SER A 447 -0.45 16.51 4.90
N TRP A 448 -1.50 15.71 4.77
CA TRP A 448 -2.44 15.74 3.65
C TRP A 448 -3.87 15.74 4.18
N ARG A 449 -4.72 16.58 3.60
CA ARG A 449 -6.16 16.62 3.87
C ARG A 449 -6.93 16.89 2.58
N ALA A 450 -7.65 15.90 2.07
CA ALA A 450 -8.55 16.06 0.93
C ALA A 450 -9.86 16.74 1.36
N GLU A 451 -10.49 17.49 0.43
CA GLU A 451 -11.86 18.00 0.64
C GLU A 451 -12.94 16.92 0.38
N GLY A 452 -12.63 15.94 -0.48
CA GLY A 452 -13.54 14.87 -0.89
C GLY A 452 -13.50 13.60 -0.01
N GLU A 453 -14.03 12.49 -0.52
CA GLU A 453 -13.96 11.18 0.16
C GLU A 453 -12.53 10.65 0.26
N ALA A 454 -11.80 10.72 -0.84
CA ALA A 454 -10.36 10.48 -0.94
C ALA A 454 -9.84 11.24 -2.16
N ALA A 455 -8.55 11.57 -2.16
CA ALA A 455 -7.82 12.06 -3.32
C ALA A 455 -6.32 11.70 -3.19
N HIS A 456 -5.58 11.91 -4.28
CA HIS A 456 -4.13 11.71 -4.31
C HIS A 456 -3.40 13.02 -4.55
N CYS A 457 -2.28 13.20 -3.84
CA CYS A 457 -1.27 14.22 -4.10
C CYS A 457 0.03 13.55 -4.55
N PHE A 458 0.68 14.14 -5.55
CA PHE A 458 1.93 13.71 -6.15
C PHE A 458 2.96 14.81 -5.96
N ILE A 459 4.10 14.45 -5.37
CA ILE A 459 5.24 15.32 -5.11
C ILE A 459 6.42 14.77 -5.92
N LYS A 460 7.04 15.61 -6.75
CA LYS A 460 8.24 15.27 -7.53
C LYS A 460 9.38 16.19 -7.15
N THR A 461 10.53 15.64 -6.79
CA THR A 461 11.78 16.40 -6.69
C THR A 461 12.34 16.66 -8.08
N SER A 462 12.67 17.93 -8.40
CA SER A 462 13.11 18.36 -9.73
C SER A 462 14.26 19.37 -9.62
N GLY A 463 15.47 18.89 -9.33
CA GLY A 463 16.58 19.75 -8.95
C GLY A 463 16.37 20.31 -7.54
N ASP A 464 16.45 21.63 -7.39
CA ASP A 464 16.31 22.33 -6.11
C ASP A 464 14.85 22.77 -5.80
N GLU A 465 13.87 22.23 -6.52
CA GLU A 465 12.43 22.50 -6.31
C GLU A 465 11.59 21.22 -6.20
N LEU A 466 10.47 21.32 -5.48
CA LEU A 466 9.42 20.29 -5.42
C LEU A 466 8.25 20.72 -6.30
N ILE A 467 7.86 19.86 -7.23
CA ILE A 467 6.63 20.01 -8.02
C ILE A 467 5.52 19.22 -7.34
N VAL A 468 4.42 19.91 -7.00
CA VAL A 468 3.24 19.35 -6.33
C VAL A 468 2.06 19.39 -7.29
N GLU A 469 1.34 18.28 -7.41
CA GLU A 469 0.09 18.19 -8.17
C GLU A 469 -0.92 17.31 -7.40
N ALA A 470 -2.22 17.55 -7.57
CA ALA A 470 -3.24 16.73 -6.93
C ALA A 470 -4.38 16.35 -7.88
N GLN A 471 -4.89 15.12 -7.71
CA GLN A 471 -6.04 14.60 -8.45
C GLN A 471 -7.38 15.18 -7.94
N GLY A 472 -7.43 15.61 -6.68
CA GLY A 472 -8.57 16.31 -6.06
C GLY A 472 -8.14 17.59 -5.35
N ALA A 473 -9.12 18.37 -4.87
CA ALA A 473 -8.85 19.53 -4.02
C ALA A 473 -8.52 19.10 -2.58
N GLY A 474 -7.68 19.89 -1.90
CA GLY A 474 -7.22 19.61 -0.55
C GLY A 474 -6.12 20.56 -0.10
N GLN A 475 -5.60 20.30 1.09
CA GLN A 475 -4.46 21.01 1.68
C GLN A 475 -3.33 20.02 1.92
N LEU A 476 -2.13 20.38 1.46
CA LEU A 476 -0.89 19.64 1.66
C LEU A 476 0.07 20.51 2.49
N ALA A 477 0.61 20.01 3.61
CA ALA A 477 1.71 20.65 4.31
C ALA A 477 2.98 19.80 4.21
N ILE A 478 4.08 20.36 3.69
CA ILE A 478 5.35 19.65 3.48
C ILE A 478 6.53 20.35 4.14
N GLU A 479 7.49 19.53 4.56
CA GLU A 479 8.82 19.95 5.04
C GLU A 479 9.85 19.73 3.91
N PRO A 480 10.22 20.74 3.09
CA PRO A 480 10.92 20.50 1.82
C PRO A 480 12.31 19.86 1.97
N TRP A 481 12.96 20.08 3.11
CA TRP A 481 14.26 19.51 3.46
C TRP A 481 14.25 17.99 3.68
N GLU A 482 13.08 17.39 3.90
CA GLU A 482 12.92 15.91 3.96
C GLU A 482 12.92 15.27 2.54
N PHE A 483 12.90 16.10 1.48
CA PHE A 483 12.86 15.65 0.07
C PHE A 483 14.07 16.11 -0.74
N ILE A 484 14.74 17.18 -0.32
CA ILE A 484 15.91 17.79 -0.99
C ILE A 484 17.04 17.92 0.03
N ALA A 485 18.05 17.04 -0.07
CA ALA A 485 19.19 17.03 0.85
C ALA A 485 20.01 18.33 0.87
N GLY A 486 19.95 19.12 -0.21
CA GLY A 486 20.59 20.45 -0.29
C GLY A 486 19.76 21.60 0.27
N TRP A 487 18.60 21.35 0.90
CA TRP A 487 17.69 22.42 1.30
C TRP A 487 18.17 23.20 2.52
N ASN A 488 18.50 24.47 2.32
CA ASN A 488 18.94 25.34 3.40
C ASN A 488 17.72 25.87 4.20
N LYS A 489 17.49 25.31 5.40
CA LYS A 489 16.40 25.71 6.30
C LYS A 489 16.46 27.19 6.73
N ALA A 490 17.61 27.87 6.66
CA ALA A 490 17.75 29.29 6.98
C ALA A 490 17.32 30.25 5.84
N ARG A 491 16.80 29.72 4.72
CA ARG A 491 16.24 30.51 3.61
C ARG A 491 14.72 30.44 3.64
N LYS A 492 14.08 31.50 3.13
CA LYS A 492 12.62 31.52 2.92
C LYS A 492 12.21 30.47 1.89
N THR A 493 10.93 30.10 1.85
CA THR A 493 10.40 29.19 0.83
C THR A 493 9.33 29.87 -0.01
N ASP A 494 9.49 29.84 -1.33
CA ASP A 494 8.55 30.46 -2.26
C ASP A 494 7.62 29.40 -2.89
N LEU A 495 6.31 29.62 -2.77
CA LEU A 495 5.28 28.80 -3.42
C LEU A 495 4.77 29.49 -4.68
N TYR A 496 4.78 28.76 -5.79
CA TYR A 496 4.26 29.21 -7.08
C TYR A 496 3.14 28.29 -7.57
N ARG A 497 2.15 28.86 -8.26
CA ARG A 497 1.24 28.12 -9.13
C ARG A 497 1.85 28.07 -10.53
N VAL A 498 1.95 26.88 -11.11
CA VAL A 498 2.59 26.63 -12.41
C VAL A 498 1.50 26.53 -13.48
N LEU A 499 1.58 27.37 -14.51
CA LEU A 499 0.68 27.36 -15.67
C LEU A 499 1.38 26.80 -16.92
N SER A 500 2.70 27.00 -17.02
CA SER A 500 3.62 26.30 -17.92
C SER A 500 5.04 26.38 -17.38
N GLU A 501 6.01 25.73 -18.03
CA GLU A 501 7.43 25.79 -17.65
C GLU A 501 7.94 27.23 -17.48
N THR A 502 7.52 28.14 -18.37
CA THR A 502 7.92 29.56 -18.39
C THR A 502 6.91 30.50 -17.73
N ASN A 503 5.77 30.01 -17.25
CA ASN A 503 4.69 30.83 -16.69
C ASN A 503 4.29 30.32 -15.31
N ARG A 504 4.76 31.04 -14.27
CA ARG A 504 4.55 30.71 -12.86
C ARG A 504 4.14 31.97 -12.10
N THR A 505 3.11 31.85 -11.26
CA THR A 505 2.61 32.96 -10.43
C THR A 505 2.85 32.65 -8.96
N ARG A 506 3.66 33.46 -8.28
CA ARG A 506 3.90 33.35 -6.83
C ARG A 506 2.57 33.45 -6.07
N GLN A 507 2.30 32.48 -5.20
CA GLN A 507 1.13 32.44 -4.32
C GLN A 507 1.48 32.92 -2.90
N HIS A 508 2.62 32.45 -2.37
CA HIS A 508 3.05 32.74 -1.01
C HIS A 508 4.58 32.70 -0.87
N THR A 509 5.10 33.28 0.21
CA THR A 509 6.49 33.13 0.66
C THR A 509 6.46 32.85 2.16
N PHE A 510 6.88 31.65 2.54
CA PHE A 510 7.03 31.17 3.91
C PHE A 510 8.37 31.63 4.48
N GLU A 511 8.43 31.83 5.80
CA GLU A 511 9.67 32.20 6.49
C GLU A 511 10.65 31.02 6.59
N ALA A 512 11.88 31.31 7.04
CA ALA A 512 12.91 30.28 7.19
C ALA A 512 12.52 29.23 8.24
N GLY A 513 12.61 27.95 7.86
CA GLY A 513 12.23 26.80 8.69
C GLY A 513 10.73 26.60 8.87
N GLU A 514 9.88 27.39 8.22
CA GLU A 514 8.43 27.24 8.28
C GLU A 514 7.94 26.09 7.37
N ARG A 515 6.98 25.30 7.86
CA ARG A 515 6.31 24.24 7.09
C ARG A 515 5.49 24.83 5.96
N VAL A 516 5.69 24.35 4.74
CA VAL A 516 5.05 24.89 3.54
C VAL A 516 3.64 24.32 3.39
N VAL A 517 2.62 25.17 3.45
CA VAL A 517 1.22 24.80 3.26
C VAL A 517 0.76 25.15 1.84
N VAL A 518 0.14 24.20 1.14
CA VAL A 518 -0.31 24.33 -0.25
C VAL A 518 -1.78 23.93 -0.35
N ASP A 519 -2.64 24.91 -0.60
CA ASP A 519 -4.03 24.66 -0.99
C ASP A 519 -4.07 24.25 -2.47
N VAL A 520 -4.18 22.94 -2.71
CA VAL A 520 -4.15 22.33 -4.03
C VAL A 520 -5.53 22.24 -4.65
N SER A 521 -5.63 22.55 -5.94
CA SER A 521 -6.82 22.30 -6.76
C SER A 521 -6.57 21.11 -7.69
N SER A 522 -7.63 20.35 -8.01
CA SER A 522 -7.57 19.24 -8.96
C SER A 522 -6.95 19.67 -10.30
N GLY A 523 -5.91 18.96 -10.74
CA GLY A 523 -5.19 19.22 -11.99
C GLY A 523 -4.36 20.51 -12.03
N ALA A 524 -4.20 21.21 -10.90
CA ALA A 524 -3.29 22.35 -10.80
C ALA A 524 -1.90 21.89 -10.32
N MET A 525 -0.86 22.40 -10.98
CA MET A 525 0.53 22.21 -10.57
C MET A 525 1.04 23.39 -9.73
N TYR A 526 1.89 23.10 -8.76
CA TYR A 526 2.53 24.05 -7.89
C TYR A 526 4.03 23.74 -7.81
N ALA A 527 4.86 24.75 -7.59
CA ALA A 527 6.30 24.60 -7.37
C ALA A 527 6.66 25.23 -6.02
N VAL A 528 7.33 24.44 -5.17
CA VAL A 528 7.90 24.87 -3.89
C VAL A 528 9.41 25.00 -4.10
N VAL A 529 9.90 26.23 -4.01
CA VAL A 529 11.24 26.63 -4.45
C VAL A 529 11.97 27.30 -3.28
N MET A 530 13.26 27.01 -3.12
CA MET A 530 14.09 27.68 -2.12
C MET A 530 14.19 29.18 -2.44
N GLY A 531 13.52 29.99 -1.62
CA GLY A 531 13.37 31.42 -1.81
C GLY A 531 14.63 32.20 -1.46
N ALA A 532 14.48 33.53 -1.32
CA ALA A 532 15.58 34.40 -0.94
C ALA A 532 16.24 33.93 0.38
N ALA A 533 17.54 34.18 0.51
CA ALA A 533 18.14 34.20 1.84
C ALA A 533 17.38 35.22 2.69
N VAL A 534 17.05 34.85 3.93
CA VAL A 534 16.63 35.86 4.91
C VAL A 534 17.78 36.85 4.99
N PRO A 535 17.56 38.16 4.74
CA PRO A 535 18.62 39.13 4.94
C PRO A 535 19.03 39.02 6.40
N GLY A 536 20.32 38.78 6.66
CA GLY A 536 20.87 39.10 7.97
C GLY A 536 20.53 40.55 8.29
N PRO A 537 20.37 40.92 9.58
CA PRO A 537 20.13 42.31 9.96
C PRO A 537 21.16 43.19 9.24
N PRO A 538 20.75 44.35 8.70
CA PRO A 538 21.63 45.16 7.86
C PRO A 538 22.93 45.42 8.60
N SER A 539 24.06 45.16 7.94
CA SER A 539 25.39 45.48 8.45
C SER A 539 25.66 46.99 8.35
N ASP A 540 24.69 47.80 8.78
CA ASP A 540 24.97 49.14 9.27
C ASP A 540 25.89 48.96 10.48
N GLY A 541 26.96 49.75 10.53
CA GLY A 541 28.01 49.65 11.56
C GLY A 541 27.51 50.10 12.93
N LEU A 542 26.63 49.31 13.55
CA LEU A 542 26.26 49.43 14.95
C LEU A 542 27.44 48.97 15.81
N PRO A 543 27.71 49.67 16.94
CA PRO A 543 28.88 49.37 17.76
C PRO A 543 28.78 47.96 18.31
N GLN A 544 29.85 47.17 18.14
CA GLN A 544 30.00 45.95 18.91
C GLN A 544 30.00 46.34 20.39
N ILE A 545 29.25 45.60 21.19
CA ILE A 545 29.40 45.65 22.64
C ILE A 545 30.80 45.08 22.91
N GLU A 546 31.72 45.93 23.37
CA GLU A 546 32.96 45.50 24.00
C GLU A 546 32.62 45.17 25.47
N PRO A 547 32.44 43.88 25.84
CA PRO A 547 32.26 43.51 27.24
C PRO A 547 33.50 43.93 28.03
N ASN A 548 33.32 44.43 29.25
CA ASN A 548 34.44 44.72 30.13
C ASN A 548 35.22 43.43 30.45
N PRO A 549 36.51 43.51 30.80
CA PRO A 549 37.26 42.35 31.28
C PRO A 549 36.54 41.69 32.46
N GLY A 550 36.17 40.42 32.31
CA GLY A 550 35.34 39.69 33.29
C GLY A 550 33.87 39.48 32.89
N GLU A 551 33.37 40.03 31.78
CA GLU A 551 31.94 39.95 31.43
C GLU A 551 31.58 38.88 30.39
N HIS A 552 32.52 38.38 29.58
CA HIS A 552 32.28 37.38 28.54
C HIS A 552 33.24 36.19 28.68
N VAL A 553 32.67 34.98 28.73
CA VAL A 553 33.42 33.72 28.80
C VAL A 553 33.11 32.78 27.64
N VAL A 554 34.14 32.10 27.12
CA VAL A 554 34.03 31.02 26.14
C VAL A 554 34.24 29.67 26.81
N LEU A 555 33.26 28.78 26.65
CA LEU A 555 33.27 27.40 27.12
C LEU A 555 33.71 26.44 26.01
N LEU A 556 34.73 25.63 26.27
CA LEU A 556 35.17 24.56 25.38
C LEU A 556 34.78 23.20 26.00
N GLY A 557 33.85 22.48 25.36
CA GLY A 557 33.35 21.18 25.87
C GLY A 557 34.34 20.02 25.76
N ASP A 558 35.41 20.20 24.98
CA ASP A 558 36.61 19.36 24.98
C ASP A 558 37.83 20.27 24.77
N PRO A 559 38.56 20.60 25.85
CA PRO A 559 39.72 21.48 25.78
C PRO A 559 40.84 20.96 24.89
N ASP A 560 41.17 19.67 24.98
CA ASP A 560 42.26 19.06 24.22
C ASP A 560 41.96 19.07 22.71
N HIS A 561 40.67 18.96 22.35
CA HIS A 561 40.22 18.95 20.96
C HIS A 561 40.02 20.35 20.36
N TYR A 562 39.43 21.29 21.10
CA TYR A 562 39.01 22.60 20.56
C TYR A 562 39.90 23.79 20.91
N LEU A 563 40.74 23.72 21.95
CA LEU A 563 41.62 24.85 22.32
C LEU A 563 42.55 25.30 21.17
N PRO A 564 43.20 24.41 20.38
CA PRO A 564 44.02 24.84 19.25
C PRO A 564 43.25 25.64 18.18
N ALA A 565 41.98 25.31 17.97
CA ALA A 565 41.09 26.01 17.04
C ALA A 565 40.63 27.37 17.62
N ALA A 566 40.38 27.44 18.94
CA ALA A 566 39.88 28.65 19.61
C ALA A 566 40.96 29.68 19.99
N LEU A 567 42.22 29.28 20.12
CA LEU A 567 43.32 30.17 20.52
C LEU A 567 43.45 31.48 19.71
N PRO A 568 43.28 31.52 18.37
CA PRO A 568 43.34 32.77 17.61
C PRO A 568 42.24 33.75 18.01
N TYR A 569 41.00 33.26 18.18
CA TYR A 569 39.85 34.05 18.61
C TYR A 569 40.01 34.54 20.06
N ILE A 570 40.42 33.65 20.97
CA ILE A 570 40.68 34.02 22.37
C ILE A 570 41.78 35.10 22.47
N ARG A 571 42.84 35.01 21.67
CA ARG A 571 43.91 36.02 21.65
C ARG A 571 43.53 37.35 20.99
N HIS A 572 42.57 37.35 20.06
CA HIS A 572 42.16 38.56 19.35
C HIS A 572 41.16 39.39 20.16
N PHE A 573 40.25 38.72 20.89
CA PHE A 573 39.18 39.38 21.65
C PHE A 573 39.36 39.37 23.16
N GLU A 574 40.34 38.64 23.69
CA GLU A 574 40.61 38.48 25.13
C GLU A 574 39.33 38.23 25.98
N PRO A 575 38.41 37.31 25.59
CA PRO A 575 37.38 36.86 26.51
C PRO A 575 38.05 36.04 27.62
N ASP A 576 37.39 35.93 28.77
CA ASP A 576 37.71 34.86 29.70
C ASP A 576 37.42 33.52 29.00
N PHE A 577 38.10 32.46 29.40
CA PHE A 577 37.83 31.12 28.90
C PHE A 577 37.94 30.12 30.05
N THR A 578 37.13 29.08 29.99
CA THR A 578 37.25 27.95 30.89
C THR A 578 36.93 26.64 30.18
N PHE A 579 37.41 25.58 30.81
CA PHE A 579 37.37 24.19 30.41
C PHE A 579 36.27 23.41 31.15
N ALA A 580 35.56 24.06 32.08
CA ALA A 580 34.56 23.46 32.94
C ALA A 580 33.29 24.34 33.00
N PRO A 581 32.12 23.83 32.57
CA PRO A 581 30.86 24.59 32.61
C PRO A 581 30.44 25.05 34.01
N ASP A 582 30.67 24.24 35.05
CA ASP A 582 30.32 24.58 36.43
C ASP A 582 31.12 25.76 36.99
N GLU A 583 32.32 26.01 36.48
CA GLU A 583 33.10 27.20 36.85
C GLU A 583 32.51 28.51 36.31
N VAL A 584 31.63 28.48 35.29
CA VAL A 584 31.01 29.67 34.66
C VAL A 584 29.80 30.21 35.43
N ALA A 585 29.17 29.39 36.25
CA ALA A 585 27.90 29.69 36.87
C ALA A 585 27.97 30.92 37.81
N GLY A 586 27.28 32.01 37.45
CA GLY A 586 27.04 33.17 38.31
C GLY A 586 28.14 34.24 38.39
N ARG A 587 29.11 34.28 37.46
CA ARG A 587 30.17 35.32 37.46
C ARG A 587 30.35 36.12 36.16
N TRP A 588 29.90 35.62 35.00
CA TRP A 588 30.00 36.31 33.70
C TRP A 588 28.61 36.62 33.13
N ALA A 589 28.46 37.78 32.50
CA ALA A 589 27.20 38.23 31.91
C ALA A 589 26.88 37.54 30.57
N TYR A 590 27.90 37.14 29.82
CA TYR A 590 27.78 36.54 28.49
C TYR A 590 28.54 35.22 28.39
N VAL A 591 27.90 34.19 27.82
CA VAL A 591 28.48 32.85 27.67
C VAL A 591 28.37 32.39 26.21
N SER A 592 29.49 31.97 25.63
CA SER A 592 29.54 31.34 24.31
C SER A 592 30.05 29.89 24.43
N VAL A 593 29.44 28.93 23.77
CA VAL A 593 29.72 27.50 23.96
C VAL A 593 30.19 26.84 22.67
N VAL A 594 31.37 26.21 22.70
CA VAL A 594 31.90 25.36 21.61
C VAL A 594 31.87 23.91 22.11
N ALA A 595 30.71 23.28 22.01
CA ALA A 595 30.45 21.95 22.56
C ALA A 595 29.16 21.29 22.02
N SER A 596 29.20 19.98 21.78
CA SER A 596 28.02 19.17 21.48
C SER A 596 27.05 19.07 22.67
N PRO A 597 25.75 18.80 22.44
CA PRO A 597 24.78 18.53 23.51
C PRO A 597 25.18 17.39 24.46
N ALA A 598 26.01 16.45 23.99
CA ALA A 598 26.54 15.36 24.80
C ALA A 598 27.69 15.79 25.74
N GLN A 599 28.41 16.87 25.42
CA GLN A 599 29.51 17.42 26.24
C GLN A 599 29.01 18.50 27.22
N VAL A 600 28.03 19.30 26.81
CA VAL A 600 27.37 20.29 27.68
C VAL A 600 25.86 20.18 27.49
N ALA A 601 25.18 19.55 28.43
CA ALA A 601 23.73 19.37 28.39
C ALA A 601 23.00 20.72 28.54
N ASP A 602 21.84 20.88 27.90
CA ASP A 602 21.10 22.15 27.94
C ASP A 602 20.68 22.55 29.37
N GLN A 603 20.44 21.58 30.26
CA GLN A 603 20.14 21.83 31.68
C GLN A 603 21.28 22.56 32.43
N VAL A 604 22.52 22.42 31.98
CA VAL A 604 23.67 23.20 32.50
C VAL A 604 23.58 24.66 32.03
N LEU A 605 23.18 24.87 30.77
CA LEU A 605 22.98 26.20 30.19
C LEU A 605 21.75 26.91 30.79
N ASP A 606 20.69 26.16 31.10
CA ASP A 606 19.51 26.67 31.83
C ASP A 606 19.86 27.09 33.25
N THR A 607 20.74 26.32 33.92
CA THR A 607 21.27 26.70 35.23
C THR A 607 22.04 28.03 35.15
N MET A 608 22.89 28.22 34.13
CA MET A 608 23.59 29.50 33.89
C MET A 608 22.63 30.66 33.64
N ARG A 609 21.60 30.45 32.79
CA ARG A 609 20.55 31.45 32.53
C ARG A 609 19.82 31.85 33.81
N SER A 610 19.49 30.89 34.67
CA SER A 610 18.84 31.17 35.96
C SER A 610 19.71 31.98 36.93
N MET A 611 21.03 32.00 36.72
CA MET A 611 21.99 32.83 37.47
C MET A 611 22.31 34.16 36.79
N GLY A 612 21.54 34.58 35.78
CA GLY A 612 21.68 35.88 35.10
C GLY A 612 22.65 35.91 33.91
N ALA A 613 23.19 34.77 33.48
CA ALA A 613 24.08 34.71 32.32
C ALA A 613 23.30 34.60 31.00
N VAL A 614 23.62 35.43 30.02
CA VAL A 614 23.05 35.37 28.66
C VAL A 614 23.86 34.38 27.83
N LEU A 615 23.23 33.26 27.44
CA LEU A 615 23.81 32.38 26.41
C LEU A 615 23.72 33.11 25.06
N VAL A 616 24.88 33.37 24.46
CA VAL A 616 24.98 34.16 23.24
C VAL A 616 24.87 33.27 22.00
N GLU A 617 25.72 32.24 21.92
CA GLU A 617 25.75 31.30 20.80
C GLU A 617 26.28 29.94 21.24
N ARG A 618 25.78 28.87 20.60
CA ARG A 618 26.25 27.49 20.77
C ARG A 618 26.74 26.95 19.43
N VAL A 619 28.05 26.80 19.28
CA VAL A 619 28.68 26.18 18.11
C VAL A 619 28.75 24.66 18.33
N PHE A 620 28.10 23.93 17.42
CA PHE A 620 28.22 22.48 17.32
C PHE A 620 28.47 22.09 15.85
N ASN A 621 29.74 22.06 15.48
CA ASN A 621 30.22 21.59 14.19
C ASN A 621 30.86 20.20 14.36
N ASN A 622 30.88 19.39 13.30
CA ASN A 622 31.27 17.97 13.39
C ASN A 622 32.80 17.76 13.44
N SER A 623 33.61 18.82 13.35
CA SER A 623 35.08 18.75 13.37
C SER A 623 35.76 20.03 13.91
N PRO A 624 36.97 19.94 14.50
CA PRO A 624 37.77 21.11 14.87
C PRO A 624 38.12 22.03 13.70
N GLU A 625 38.28 21.48 12.50
CA GLU A 625 38.59 22.22 11.27
C GLU A 625 37.45 23.17 10.89
N GLU A 626 36.19 22.71 10.95
CA GLU A 626 35.00 23.54 10.72
C GLU A 626 34.84 24.61 11.81
N THR A 627 35.06 24.24 13.07
CA THR A 627 35.09 25.21 14.20
C THR A 627 36.18 26.26 13.99
N LYS A 628 37.37 25.86 13.51
CA LYS A 628 38.46 26.78 13.23
C LYS A 628 38.13 27.73 12.08
N LEU A 629 37.51 27.26 11.00
CA LEU A 629 37.10 28.10 9.87
C LEU A 629 36.09 29.18 10.30
N LEU A 630 35.13 28.82 11.15
CA LEU A 630 34.17 29.78 11.73
C LEU A 630 34.89 30.83 12.62
N LEU A 631 35.79 30.38 13.49
CA LEU A 631 36.51 31.25 14.42
C LEU A 631 37.51 32.18 13.71
N ASP A 632 38.21 31.69 12.69
CA ASP A 632 39.12 32.49 11.86
C ASP A 632 38.34 33.53 11.04
N ASP A 633 37.14 33.21 10.55
CA ASP A 633 36.25 34.15 9.84
C ASP A 633 35.73 35.25 10.78
N LEU A 634 35.33 34.89 12.01
CA LEU A 634 34.98 35.86 13.06
C LEU A 634 36.15 36.79 13.41
N VAL A 635 37.37 36.26 13.56
CA VAL A 635 38.59 37.07 13.77
C VAL A 635 38.89 37.97 12.58
N ALA A 636 38.79 37.46 11.34
CA ALA A 636 39.03 38.22 10.12
C ALA A 636 38.03 39.38 9.93
N LYS A 637 36.79 39.19 10.40
CA LYS A 637 35.74 40.24 10.46
C LYS A 637 35.84 41.11 11.72
N SER A 638 36.73 40.77 12.66
CA SER A 638 36.82 41.34 14.00
C SER A 638 35.46 41.35 14.73
N GLN A 639 34.69 40.26 14.63
CA GLN A 639 33.40 40.04 15.30
C GLN A 639 33.50 38.98 16.41
N ARG A 640 32.87 39.24 17.56
CA ARG A 640 32.65 38.24 18.62
C ARG A 640 31.39 37.42 18.36
N PHE A 641 31.27 36.24 18.99
CA PHE A 641 30.04 35.45 19.10
C PHE A 641 28.82 36.25 19.59
N LEU A 642 29.05 37.36 20.30
CA LEU A 642 28.28 38.62 20.29
C LEU A 642 26.74 38.56 20.10
N GLY A 643 26.34 38.21 18.88
CA GLY A 643 25.00 38.39 18.35
C GLY A 643 24.52 39.84 18.45
N THR A 644 23.20 40.02 18.39
CA THR A 644 22.53 41.26 18.80
C THR A 644 22.09 41.21 20.27
N ALA A 645 22.81 40.46 21.12
CA ALA A 645 22.43 40.25 22.51
C ALA A 645 22.50 41.56 23.31
N GLN A 646 21.38 42.00 23.86
CA GLN A 646 21.37 43.13 24.80
C GLN A 646 21.98 42.70 26.16
N PRO A 647 22.56 43.64 26.92
CA PRO A 647 22.99 43.38 28.29
C PRO A 647 21.83 42.89 29.17
N PRO A 648 22.09 42.07 30.21
CA PRO A 648 21.07 41.71 31.19
C PRO A 648 20.50 42.99 31.83
N GLN A 649 19.18 43.13 31.82
CA GLN A 649 18.51 44.15 32.63
C GLN A 649 18.32 43.61 34.06
N GLU A 650 18.58 44.43 35.08
CA GLU A 650 18.20 44.12 36.46
C GLU A 650 16.67 44.16 36.57
N GLU A 651 16.02 42.99 36.57
CA GLU A 651 14.59 42.90 36.89
C GLU A 651 14.37 42.75 38.41
N PRO A 652 13.38 43.46 39.00
CA PRO A 652 13.00 43.29 40.40
C PRO A 652 12.33 41.91 40.63
N PRO A 653 12.37 41.37 41.87
CA PRO A 653 12.06 39.97 42.11
C PRO A 653 10.59 39.60 41.87
N THR A 654 10.38 38.47 41.21
CA THR A 654 9.11 37.74 41.19
C THR A 654 9.20 36.48 42.06
N ASP A 655 8.15 36.23 42.83
CA ASP A 655 7.97 35.05 43.70
C ASP A 655 6.44 34.92 43.98
N PRO A 656 5.89 33.73 44.18
CA PRO A 656 5.89 32.62 43.22
C PRO A 656 4.44 32.17 42.87
N THR A 657 4.33 31.17 41.99
CA THR A 657 3.11 30.40 41.72
C THR A 657 2.56 29.74 43.00
N PRO A 658 1.24 29.48 43.07
CA PRO A 658 0.85 28.06 43.05
C PRO A 658 -0.47 27.73 42.30
N GLU A 659 -0.51 26.51 41.75
CA GLU A 659 -1.69 25.73 41.33
C GLU A 659 -2.01 24.66 42.41
N PRO A 660 -3.07 23.83 42.29
CA PRO A 660 -4.47 24.04 41.86
C PRO A 660 -5.39 23.44 42.99
N PRO A 661 -6.47 22.66 42.76
CA PRO A 661 -7.61 22.69 41.81
C PRO A 661 -8.89 23.11 42.63
N PRO A 662 -10.12 22.53 42.54
CA PRO A 662 -10.87 21.83 41.47
C PRO A 662 -12.30 22.40 41.22
N ASP A 663 -13.08 21.76 40.34
CA ASP A 663 -14.38 21.17 40.75
C ASP A 663 -14.72 19.93 39.91
N ASP A 664 -15.05 18.82 40.58
CA ASP A 664 -15.54 17.56 40.00
C ASP A 664 -17.07 17.58 40.03
N GLN A 665 -17.72 17.86 38.90
CA GLN A 665 -19.17 17.69 38.79
C GLN A 665 -19.52 16.64 37.73
N PRO A 666 -20.29 15.59 38.09
CA PRO A 666 -20.67 14.56 37.13
C PRO A 666 -21.70 15.12 36.14
N GLU A 667 -21.34 15.10 34.87
CA GLU A 667 -22.18 15.62 33.79
C GLU A 667 -23.35 14.67 33.52
N VAL A 668 -24.54 15.20 33.17
CA VAL A 668 -25.73 14.37 32.89
C VAL A 668 -25.94 14.28 31.38
N TYR A 669 -25.77 13.09 30.83
CA TYR A 669 -25.92 12.81 29.41
C TYR A 669 -27.31 12.24 29.09
N VAL A 670 -28.00 12.79 28.09
CA VAL A 670 -29.32 12.29 27.65
C VAL A 670 -29.16 11.40 26.43
N VAL A 671 -29.48 10.11 26.58
CA VAL A 671 -29.34 9.09 25.53
C VAL A 671 -30.14 9.43 24.26
N GLN A 672 -29.48 9.41 23.12
CA GLN A 672 -30.00 9.69 21.78
C GLN A 672 -30.31 8.40 20.99
N PRO A 673 -31.05 8.48 19.86
CA PRO A 673 -31.31 7.33 18.99
C PRO A 673 -30.02 6.79 18.35
N GLY A 674 -29.62 5.57 18.72
CA GLY A 674 -28.44 4.88 18.18
C GLY A 674 -27.31 4.68 19.18
N ASP A 675 -27.38 5.31 20.35
CA ASP A 675 -26.33 5.25 21.37
C ASP A 675 -26.11 3.84 21.93
N THR A 676 -24.87 3.61 22.37
CA THR A 676 -24.47 2.50 23.25
C THR A 676 -23.63 3.07 24.38
N LEU A 677 -23.57 2.39 25.54
CA LEU A 677 -22.72 2.83 26.65
C LEU A 677 -21.23 2.97 26.23
N SER A 678 -20.76 2.12 25.30
CA SER A 678 -19.46 2.23 24.66
C SER A 678 -19.33 3.48 23.77
N GLY A 679 -20.35 3.81 22.98
CA GLY A 679 -20.36 5.05 22.19
C GLY A 679 -20.21 6.28 23.07
N ILE A 680 -21.08 6.39 24.09
CA ILE A 680 -21.05 7.51 25.05
C ILE A 680 -19.71 7.56 25.80
N ALA A 681 -19.12 6.42 26.18
CA ALA A 681 -17.81 6.37 26.82
C ALA A 681 -16.68 6.88 25.92
N LYS A 682 -16.72 6.59 24.61
CA LYS A 682 -15.79 7.22 23.67
C LYS A 682 -16.03 8.72 23.56
N ASP A 683 -17.28 9.14 23.42
CA ASP A 683 -17.60 10.55 23.15
C ASP A 683 -17.25 11.46 24.34
N VAL A 684 -17.33 10.96 25.58
CA VAL A 684 -16.95 11.72 26.78
C VAL A 684 -15.50 11.48 27.25
N TYR A 685 -15.01 10.24 27.24
CA TYR A 685 -13.68 9.91 27.80
C TYR A 685 -12.58 9.68 26.75
N GLY A 686 -12.93 9.63 25.47
CA GLY A 686 -12.04 9.26 24.37
C GLY A 686 -11.84 7.76 24.18
N ASP A 687 -12.40 6.90 25.04
CA ASP A 687 -12.17 5.45 25.02
C ASP A 687 -13.47 4.64 25.20
N TYR A 688 -13.78 3.79 24.22
CA TYR A 688 -14.89 2.84 24.25
C TYR A 688 -14.83 1.89 25.46
N SER A 689 -13.63 1.54 25.94
CA SER A 689 -13.39 0.53 26.98
C SER A 689 -13.92 0.96 28.35
N LEU A 690 -14.11 2.26 28.56
CA LEU A 690 -14.52 2.88 29.82
C LEU A 690 -16.05 2.86 30.06
N TRP A 691 -16.82 2.23 29.17
CA TRP A 691 -18.27 2.03 29.35
C TRP A 691 -18.71 1.39 30.68
N PRO A 692 -17.92 0.51 31.35
CA PRO A 692 -18.30 -0.03 32.65
C PRO A 692 -18.38 1.04 33.73
N ILE A 693 -17.65 2.15 33.62
CA ILE A 693 -17.69 3.27 34.58
C ILE A 693 -19.06 3.98 34.50
N ILE A 694 -19.56 4.25 33.29
CA ILE A 694 -20.90 4.81 33.08
C ILE A 694 -21.97 3.81 33.54
N PHE A 695 -21.79 2.52 33.26
CA PHE A 695 -22.72 1.49 33.72
C PHE A 695 -22.78 1.41 35.25
N GLU A 696 -21.64 1.43 35.95
CA GLU A 696 -21.58 1.30 37.40
C GLU A 696 -22.16 2.53 38.11
N ALA A 697 -21.94 3.73 37.56
CA ALA A 697 -22.52 4.97 38.05
C ALA A 697 -24.05 5.08 37.87
N ASN A 698 -24.67 4.20 37.06
CA ASN A 698 -26.10 4.22 36.74
C ASN A 698 -26.80 2.86 37.01
N ARG A 699 -26.28 2.04 37.94
CA ARG A 699 -26.86 0.71 38.28
C ARG A 699 -28.27 0.77 38.85
N ASP A 700 -28.70 1.93 39.33
CA ASP A 700 -30.07 2.23 39.75
C ASP A 700 -31.03 2.36 38.56
N LYS A 701 -30.54 2.83 37.41
CA LYS A 701 -31.31 3.04 36.17
C LYS A 701 -31.14 1.92 35.14
N ILE A 702 -29.96 1.30 35.07
CA ILE A 702 -29.60 0.30 34.06
C ILE A 702 -29.41 -1.07 34.72
N SER A 703 -30.36 -1.98 34.47
CA SER A 703 -30.26 -3.38 34.94
C SER A 703 -29.45 -4.29 34.00
N ASN A 704 -29.30 -3.88 32.73
CA ASN A 704 -28.53 -4.61 31.70
C ASN A 704 -27.82 -3.57 30.81
N PRO A 705 -26.47 -3.60 30.71
CA PRO A 705 -25.70 -2.59 29.99
C PRO A 705 -25.98 -2.54 28.48
N SER A 706 -26.55 -3.60 27.90
CA SER A 706 -26.96 -3.64 26.49
C SER A 706 -28.32 -2.97 26.22
N LEU A 707 -29.00 -2.40 27.23
CA LEU A 707 -30.38 -1.92 27.14
C LEU A 707 -30.57 -0.51 27.75
N ILE A 708 -29.87 0.48 27.21
CA ILE A 708 -30.21 1.91 27.41
C ILE A 708 -31.40 2.33 26.53
N ARG A 709 -32.09 3.41 26.90
CA ARG A 709 -33.28 3.91 26.19
C ARG A 709 -33.12 5.36 25.81
N VAL A 710 -33.59 5.75 24.62
CA VAL A 710 -33.63 7.16 24.19
C VAL A 710 -34.38 8.01 25.22
N GLY A 711 -33.81 9.16 25.58
CA GLY A 711 -34.31 10.06 26.62
C GLY A 711 -33.92 9.66 28.05
N MET A 712 -33.11 8.62 28.25
CA MET A 712 -32.58 8.25 29.57
C MET A 712 -31.44 9.19 29.97
N GLU A 713 -31.51 9.75 31.18
CA GLU A 713 -30.46 10.59 31.77
C GLU A 713 -29.42 9.72 32.49
N LEU A 714 -28.20 9.69 31.97
CA LEU A 714 -27.06 8.97 32.54
C LEU A 714 -26.13 9.94 33.26
N LEU A 715 -25.74 9.57 34.49
CA LEU A 715 -24.67 10.23 35.22
C LEU A 715 -23.33 9.83 34.59
N ILE A 716 -22.51 10.81 34.21
CA ILE A 716 -21.17 10.58 33.67
C ILE A 716 -20.14 11.01 34.74
N PRO A 717 -19.49 10.05 35.43
CA PRO A 717 -18.42 10.37 36.38
C PRO A 717 -17.26 11.13 35.71
N PRO A 718 -16.54 12.00 36.43
CA PRO A 718 -15.24 12.48 35.97
C PRO A 718 -14.27 11.31 35.80
N ARG A 719 -13.32 11.46 34.86
CA ARG A 719 -12.23 10.52 34.65
C ARG A 719 -11.20 10.69 35.77
N SER A 720 -11.40 9.97 36.89
CA SER A 720 -10.37 9.81 37.91
C SER A 720 -9.13 9.13 37.32
N GLU A 721 -7.95 9.59 37.73
CA GLU A 721 -6.64 9.09 37.29
C GLU A 721 -6.36 7.63 37.70
#